data_AF-A0A7D3XJC5-F1
#
_entry.id   AF-A0A7D3XJC5-F1
#
_cell.length_a   1.000
_cell.length_b   1.000
_cell.length_c   1.000
_cell.angle_alpha   90.00
_cell.angle_beta   90.00
_cell.angle_gamma   90.00
#
_symmetry.space_group_name_H-M   'P 1'
#
loop_
_entity.id
_entity.type
_entity.pdbx_description
1 polymer ?
#
loop_
_entity_poly.entity_id
_entity_poly.type
_entity_poly.pdbx_seq_one_letter_code
_entity_poly.pdbx_strand_id
1 'polypeptide(L)'
;MKHKIFLLLCFQWLLVLTSLGQRDIEPRLLFSDTANFSFTGEWQYLSTDIFLFNGDKFSTLINELDFARTEPRRRWRKKRSLETEQLEYLFITASLKNVKFFGDNDITYPLYNFQISRDKENKYQTFVSDNIDHVRIIDNLPLYSARDFIDAEIRVKAITKNDRDQVLSLVASQLKNLSKITTPTDAVMSIIGEFGNFIESNTKKKEYHFSSTIRLFEQKNFDTRLHSIKLYLLTTANTPPVDFSNSELRNFLDTVNLGFVNRNQLRKLISIKDYPVIVVANYKSLYRTVQISGDEVTFANIEKRKIKVETDFRQGLINAETYRQEKDLLGFLNIFAQLKNHLDVYKLNYRTGNNDAISVSLFRVMQYYRQLLKAYDEIKFKYQGNNTFTTIFKREYESILGFASLYLDDDPNLKSTKDLVNTTVSLEANPNIDDSALEKTISILRFSNVFKPELMQQNLEGKIIQNHIQILEEKLFKIQFEPEIEKLRNTEANEKNKSVIDSLLRLTRSTSCGLCREQALNAITDFNAKLDKYYLNLELQKFDSLVQVLQPWIFQKLETIQLMKDNFNTLYPNNQNLESAKYLYGKIAEIERDVKNLNDFIKVDLTGKELPIVKQLNDKLININRQVESKHQLVCKLRPELCSKQIKQPVVMDSNNFEKLFERSDSVARQAAIFHSIFSFKVNRALKDDSLNISKKLEIDKLIKQLDELEVAIKLIDSKEITNDEYNNLSQQINNQIKAISDKIFELEL
;
A
#
# COMPACT_ATOMS: atom_id res chain seq x y z
N MET A 1 -29.99 102.33 37.28
CA MET A 1 -30.53 101.29 36.37
C MET A 1 -29.88 101.28 34.97
N LYS A 2 -29.52 102.43 34.38
CA LYS A 2 -28.91 102.51 33.03
C LYS A 2 -27.51 101.88 32.89
N HIS A 3 -26.71 101.79 33.96
CA HIS A 3 -25.38 101.15 33.89
C HIS A 3 -25.39 99.62 33.87
N LYS A 4 -26.41 98.95 34.43
CA LYS A 4 -26.49 97.48 34.40
C LYS A 4 -26.89 96.95 33.02
N ILE A 5 -27.71 97.69 32.28
CA ILE A 5 -28.14 97.31 30.92
C ILE A 5 -27.00 97.49 29.91
N PHE A 6 -26.18 98.54 30.06
CA PHE A 6 -25.02 98.77 29.19
C PHE A 6 -23.92 97.71 29.38
N LEU A 7 -23.69 97.27 30.62
CA LEU A 7 -22.75 96.20 30.93
C LEU A 7 -23.23 94.83 30.40
N LEU A 8 -24.55 94.56 30.45
CA LEU A 8 -25.12 93.33 29.91
C LEU A 8 -25.06 93.27 28.37
N LEU A 9 -25.29 94.40 27.70
CA LEU A 9 -25.17 94.54 26.24
C LEU A 9 -23.71 94.44 25.77
N CYS A 10 -22.75 95.03 26.51
CA CYS A 10 -21.32 94.86 26.22
C CYS A 10 -20.84 93.42 26.48
N PHE A 11 -21.37 92.73 27.50
CA PHE A 11 -21.01 91.34 27.78
C PHE A 11 -21.60 90.37 26.74
N GLN A 12 -22.81 90.64 26.23
CA GLN A 12 -23.38 89.89 25.11
C GLN A 12 -22.66 90.17 23.77
N TRP A 13 -22.14 91.38 23.55
CA TRP A 13 -21.28 91.66 22.37
C TRP A 13 -19.88 91.05 22.48
N LEU A 14 -19.33 90.91 23.68
CA LEU A 14 -18.05 90.24 23.91
C LEU A 14 -18.12 88.71 23.76
N LEU A 15 -19.29 88.10 24.01
CA LEU A 15 -19.50 86.66 23.80
C LEU A 15 -19.67 86.26 22.32
N VAL A 16 -19.99 87.20 21.42
CA VAL A 16 -20.10 86.94 19.97
C VAL A 16 -18.73 87.01 19.27
N LEU A 17 -17.69 87.53 19.92
CA LEU A 17 -16.37 87.77 19.31
C LEU A 17 -15.33 86.65 19.56
N THR A 18 -15.72 85.50 20.10
CA THR A 18 -14.85 84.32 20.19
C THR A 18 -15.23 83.27 19.16
N SER A 19 -15.27 83.63 17.88
CA SER A 19 -15.08 82.66 16.80
C SER A 19 -13.57 82.43 16.65
N LEU A 20 -13.04 81.41 17.31
CA LEU A 20 -11.75 80.84 16.94
C LEU A 20 -11.88 80.40 15.48
N GLY A 21 -11.22 81.10 14.56
CA GLY A 21 -11.12 80.68 13.16
C GLY A 21 -10.49 79.29 13.11
N GLN A 22 -11.27 78.29 12.74
CA GLN A 22 -10.87 76.90 12.73
C GLN A 22 -10.01 76.65 11.49
N ARG A 23 -8.76 76.21 11.71
CA ARG A 23 -7.76 75.93 10.68
C ARG A 23 -7.74 74.47 10.24
N ASP A 24 -8.57 73.62 10.85
CA ASP A 24 -8.43 72.17 10.77
C ASP A 24 -9.55 71.52 9.95
N ILE A 25 -9.15 70.49 9.20
CA ILE A 25 -10.02 69.61 8.43
C ILE A 25 -10.29 68.39 9.29
N GLU A 26 -11.56 68.14 9.62
CA GLU A 26 -11.94 67.06 10.53
C GLU A 26 -12.49 65.85 9.77
N PRO A 27 -11.94 64.64 10.01
CA PRO A 27 -12.50 63.40 9.47
C PRO A 27 -13.71 62.97 10.30
N ARG A 28 -14.90 63.06 9.70
CA ARG A 28 -16.17 62.59 10.28
C ARG A 28 -16.44 61.15 9.87
N LEU A 29 -16.62 60.25 10.85
CA LEU A 29 -16.99 58.86 10.59
C LEU A 29 -18.45 58.80 10.09
N LEU A 30 -18.66 58.29 8.88
CA LEU A 30 -20.00 58.09 8.30
C LEU A 30 -20.47 56.64 8.39
N PHE A 31 -19.54 55.68 8.29
CA PHE A 31 -19.85 54.26 8.32
C PHE A 31 -18.71 53.47 8.98
N SER A 32 -19.08 52.49 9.79
CA SER A 32 -18.17 51.51 10.38
C SER A 32 -18.95 50.24 10.64
N ASP A 33 -18.63 49.17 9.91
CA ASP A 33 -19.24 47.86 10.14
C ASP A 33 -18.22 46.73 9.87
N THR A 34 -18.52 45.55 10.41
CA THR A 34 -17.72 44.33 10.28
C THR A 34 -18.46 43.31 9.44
N ALA A 35 -17.75 42.55 8.61
CA ALA A 35 -18.34 41.49 7.79
C ALA A 35 -18.97 40.40 8.68
N ASN A 36 -20.13 39.89 8.27
CA ASN A 36 -20.82 38.78 8.94
C ASN A 36 -20.15 37.43 8.66
N PHE A 37 -18.92 37.27 9.14
CA PHE A 37 -18.17 36.02 9.07
C PHE A 37 -17.55 35.69 10.43
N SER A 38 -17.66 34.43 10.85
CA SER A 38 -17.08 33.94 12.10
C SER A 38 -15.59 33.68 11.92
N PHE A 39 -14.76 34.70 12.17
CA PHE A 39 -13.31 34.55 12.19
C PHE A 39 -12.89 33.72 13.41
N THR A 40 -12.22 32.62 13.10
CA THR A 40 -11.68 31.64 14.06
C THR A 40 -10.19 31.90 14.31
N GLY A 41 -9.59 31.18 15.26
CA GLY A 41 -8.22 31.44 15.75
C GLY A 41 -7.11 31.24 14.73
N GLU A 42 -7.38 30.65 13.58
CA GLU A 42 -6.47 30.47 12.45
C GLU A 42 -6.33 31.68 11.53
N TRP A 43 -7.25 32.64 11.60
CA TRP A 43 -7.18 33.93 10.91
C TRP A 43 -6.29 34.89 11.70
N GLN A 44 -4.98 34.65 11.65
CA GLN A 44 -4.02 35.24 12.61
C GLN A 44 -3.34 36.51 12.09
N TYR A 45 -3.60 36.93 10.86
CA TYR A 45 -2.94 38.07 10.25
C TYR A 45 -3.91 39.17 9.87
N LEU A 46 -3.45 40.41 9.86
CA LEU A 46 -4.21 41.59 9.53
C LEU A 46 -3.50 42.41 8.45
N SER A 47 -4.26 42.82 7.45
CA SER A 47 -3.81 43.76 6.42
C SER A 47 -4.77 44.94 6.35
N THR A 48 -4.26 46.13 6.08
CA THR A 48 -5.06 47.36 6.03
C THR A 48 -4.76 48.14 4.78
N ASP A 49 -5.79 48.29 3.94
CA ASP A 49 -5.76 49.12 2.74
C ASP A 49 -6.54 50.41 2.99
N ILE A 50 -5.97 51.54 2.55
CA ILE A 50 -6.59 52.85 2.62
C ILE A 50 -6.81 53.38 1.22
N PHE A 51 -8.06 53.70 0.91
CA PHE A 51 -8.48 54.27 -0.35
C PHE A 51 -8.82 55.75 -0.15
N LEU A 52 -8.34 56.60 -1.04
CA LEU A 52 -8.72 58.00 -1.13
C LEU A 52 -9.64 58.21 -2.35
N PHE A 53 -10.89 58.57 -2.11
CA PHE A 53 -11.88 58.90 -3.14
C PHE A 53 -12.09 60.42 -3.23
N ASN A 54 -12.40 60.89 -4.44
CA ASN A 54 -12.72 62.29 -4.75
C ASN A 54 -11.60 63.27 -4.32
N GLY A 55 -10.34 62.91 -4.57
CA GLY A 55 -9.19 63.74 -4.20
C GLY A 55 -9.18 65.09 -4.91
N ASP A 56 -9.79 65.20 -6.09
CA ASP A 56 -10.01 66.46 -6.81
C ASP A 56 -10.86 67.47 -6.01
N LYS A 57 -11.68 67.00 -5.05
CA LYS A 57 -12.53 67.84 -4.20
C LYS A 57 -11.82 68.46 -3.00
N PHE A 58 -10.53 68.18 -2.78
CA PHE A 58 -9.76 68.85 -1.73
C PHE A 58 -9.68 70.37 -1.94
N SER A 59 -9.72 70.83 -3.19
CA SER A 59 -9.75 72.27 -3.50
C SER A 59 -11.02 72.92 -2.95
N THR A 60 -12.18 72.27 -3.04
CA THR A 60 -13.43 72.74 -2.43
C THR A 60 -13.25 72.92 -0.93
N LEU A 61 -12.77 71.87 -0.28
CA LEU A 61 -12.65 71.78 1.17
C LEU A 61 -11.63 72.78 1.75
N ILE A 62 -10.51 73.00 1.07
CA ILE A 62 -9.49 73.98 1.51
C ILE A 62 -9.98 75.42 1.34
N ASN A 63 -10.81 75.71 0.35
CA ASN A 63 -11.39 77.04 0.17
C ASN A 63 -12.56 77.32 1.15
N GLU A 64 -13.09 76.30 1.83
CA GLU A 64 -14.03 76.46 2.96
C GLU A 64 -13.32 76.86 4.27
N LEU A 65 -12.00 76.68 4.37
CA LEU A 65 -11.21 77.05 5.54
C LEU A 65 -11.05 78.57 5.62
N ASP A 66 -11.52 79.15 6.73
CA ASP A 66 -11.37 80.58 6.98
C ASP A 66 -10.00 80.87 7.61
N PHE A 67 -9.00 81.16 6.77
CA PHE A 67 -7.75 81.77 7.23
C PHE A 67 -8.02 83.25 7.51
N ALA A 68 -8.60 83.51 8.67
CA ALA A 68 -8.88 84.86 9.13
C ALA A 68 -7.61 85.72 8.94
N ARG A 69 -7.70 86.71 8.03
CA ARG A 69 -6.69 87.76 7.91
C ARG A 69 -6.56 88.39 9.29
N THR A 70 -5.45 88.14 9.98
CA THR A 70 -5.16 88.79 11.25
C THR A 70 -4.96 90.28 10.98
N GLU A 71 -6.03 91.07 11.08
CA GLU A 71 -5.89 92.52 11.14
C GLU A 71 -5.11 92.88 12.42
N PRO A 72 -4.04 93.68 12.32
CA PRO A 72 -3.26 94.03 13.49
C PRO A 72 -4.13 94.86 14.44
N ARG A 73 -4.16 94.46 15.71
CA ARG A 73 -4.61 95.33 16.81
C ARG A 73 -3.88 96.67 16.67
N ARG A 74 -4.61 97.73 16.37
CA ARG A 74 -4.11 99.11 16.27
C ARG A 74 -3.24 99.45 17.48
N ARG A 75 -1.92 99.53 17.30
CA ARG A 75 -1.03 100.55 17.90
C ARG A 75 0.36 100.53 17.25
N TRP A 76 0.66 101.66 16.62
CA TRP A 76 1.98 102.26 16.34
C TRP A 76 2.96 101.58 15.37
N ARG A 77 3.04 102.20 14.18
CA ARG A 77 4.19 102.39 13.29
C ARG A 77 5.36 101.39 13.44
N LYS A 78 5.30 100.33 12.62
CA LYS A 78 6.43 99.78 11.85
C LYS A 78 5.85 98.98 10.69
N LYS A 79 6.20 99.34 9.44
CA LYS A 79 5.95 98.51 8.25
C LYS A 79 6.79 97.23 8.41
N ARG A 80 6.21 96.19 9.00
CA ARG A 80 6.57 94.80 8.70
C ARG A 80 5.52 94.32 7.71
N SER A 81 5.97 93.76 6.58
CA SER A 81 5.06 93.15 5.61
C SER A 81 4.13 92.19 6.34
N LEU A 82 2.84 92.27 6.05
CA LEU A 82 1.92 91.19 6.38
C LEU A 82 2.50 89.91 5.76
N GLU A 83 3.03 89.00 6.56
CA GLU A 83 3.16 87.62 6.14
C GLU A 83 1.74 87.10 6.06
N THR A 84 1.16 87.16 4.86
CA THR A 84 -0.07 86.42 4.58
C THR A 84 0.26 84.96 4.84
N GLU A 85 -0.32 84.36 5.87
CA GLU A 85 -0.27 82.91 6.04
C GLU A 85 -0.86 82.29 4.78
N GLN A 86 0.02 81.69 3.97
CA GLN A 86 -0.35 81.00 2.75
C GLN A 86 -0.24 79.52 3.05
N LEU A 87 -1.28 78.79 2.67
CA LEU A 87 -1.24 77.34 2.64
C LEU A 87 -0.25 76.86 1.61
N GLU A 88 0.64 75.96 2.01
CA GLU A 88 1.62 75.33 1.13
C GLU A 88 1.30 73.86 0.88
N TYR A 89 0.83 73.13 1.90
CA TYR A 89 0.56 71.69 1.79
C TYR A 89 -0.71 71.24 2.50
N LEU A 90 -1.29 70.16 1.99
CA LEU A 90 -2.30 69.37 2.68
C LEU A 90 -1.69 68.03 3.07
N PHE A 91 -1.56 67.79 4.37
CA PHE A 91 -0.89 66.61 4.90
C PHE A 91 -1.90 65.66 5.54
N ILE A 92 -1.92 64.42 5.06
CA ILE A 92 -2.80 63.36 5.56
C ILE A 92 -1.95 62.29 6.22
N THR A 93 -2.29 61.97 7.46
CA THR A 93 -1.62 60.95 8.25
C THR A 93 -2.61 59.90 8.73
N ALA A 94 -2.14 58.67 8.92
CA ALA A 94 -2.89 57.63 9.61
C ALA A 94 -2.09 57.12 10.80
N SER A 95 -2.72 57.08 11.97
CA SER A 95 -2.15 56.46 13.17
C SER A 95 -2.83 55.13 13.42
N LEU A 96 -2.04 54.04 13.46
CA LEU A 96 -2.60 52.73 13.77
C LEU A 96 -2.59 52.53 15.28
N LYS A 97 -3.78 52.44 15.88
CA LYS A 97 -3.95 52.20 17.32
C LYS A 97 -3.93 50.71 17.63
N ASN A 98 -3.48 50.39 18.84
CA ASN A 98 -3.50 49.03 19.40
C ASN A 98 -2.60 48.02 18.66
N VAL A 99 -1.56 48.49 17.95
CA VAL A 99 -0.56 47.61 17.34
C VAL A 99 0.66 47.52 18.26
N LYS A 100 0.69 46.52 19.15
CA LYS A 100 1.79 46.33 20.11
C LYS A 100 3.09 45.82 19.48
N PHE A 101 3.05 45.47 18.19
CA PHE A 101 4.21 44.92 17.48
C PHE A 101 5.41 45.88 17.43
N PHE A 102 5.16 47.19 17.46
CA PHE A 102 6.21 48.22 17.42
C PHE A 102 6.46 48.91 18.78
N GLY A 103 6.01 48.28 19.88
CA GLY A 103 6.06 48.82 21.24
C GLY A 103 4.75 49.49 21.67
N ASP A 104 4.77 50.16 22.83
CA ASP A 104 3.57 50.79 23.43
C ASP A 104 3.17 52.13 22.78
N ASN A 105 3.95 52.64 21.83
CA ASN A 105 3.68 53.92 21.17
C ASN A 105 3.00 53.71 19.82
N ASP A 106 1.94 54.48 19.55
CA ASP A 106 1.27 54.48 18.24
C ASP A 106 2.23 54.98 17.14
N ILE A 107 2.26 54.27 16.01
CA ILE A 107 2.97 54.70 14.81
C ILE A 107 2.03 55.51 13.93
N THR A 108 2.50 56.70 13.53
CA THR A 108 1.81 57.59 12.60
C THR A 108 2.49 57.58 11.24
N TYR A 109 1.76 57.17 10.21
CA TYR A 109 2.22 57.06 8.83
C TYR A 109 1.85 58.31 8.02
N PRO A 110 2.79 58.93 7.30
CA PRO A 110 2.49 59.99 6.35
C PRO A 110 1.85 59.37 5.11
N LEU A 111 0.54 59.51 4.90
CA LEU A 111 -0.13 58.87 3.76
C LEU A 111 0.01 59.69 2.48
N TYR A 112 -0.29 60.98 2.58
CA TYR A 112 -0.28 61.90 1.45
C TYR A 112 0.23 63.27 1.89
N ASN A 113 0.96 63.93 1.00
CA ASN A 113 1.34 65.32 1.14
C ASN A 113 1.11 66.03 -0.20
N PHE A 114 -0.06 66.66 -0.32
CA PHE A 114 -0.45 67.35 -1.55
C PHE A 114 0.06 68.78 -1.53
N GLN A 115 0.62 69.22 -2.65
CA GLN A 115 1.02 70.59 -2.82
C GLN A 115 -0.20 71.47 -3.12
N ILE A 116 -0.27 72.62 -2.45
CA ILE A 116 -1.30 73.62 -2.68
C ILE A 116 -0.69 74.77 -3.49
N SER A 117 -1.39 75.17 -4.54
CA SER A 117 -1.09 76.37 -5.31
C SER A 117 -2.30 77.31 -5.30
N ARG A 118 -2.16 78.48 -5.92
CA ARG A 118 -3.28 79.39 -6.16
C ARG A 118 -3.51 79.52 -7.64
N ASP A 119 -4.78 79.44 -8.03
CA ASP A 119 -5.20 79.70 -9.41
C ASP A 119 -5.32 81.22 -9.66
N LYS A 120 -5.60 81.61 -10.91
CA LYS A 120 -5.72 83.01 -11.38
C LYS A 120 -6.77 83.82 -10.62
N GLU A 121 -7.79 83.17 -10.06
CA GLU A 121 -8.82 83.78 -9.21
C GLU A 121 -8.41 83.88 -7.72
N ASN A 122 -7.15 83.59 -7.39
CA ASN A 122 -6.61 83.59 -6.03
C ASN A 122 -7.30 82.58 -5.08
N LYS A 123 -7.98 81.58 -5.63
CA LYS A 123 -8.50 80.40 -4.92
C LYS A 123 -7.40 79.35 -4.78
N TYR A 124 -7.41 78.60 -3.68
CA TYR A 124 -6.48 77.50 -3.49
C TYR A 124 -6.85 76.31 -4.39
N GLN A 125 -5.84 75.70 -4.98
CA GLN A 125 -5.97 74.51 -5.82
C GLN A 125 -4.97 73.45 -5.37
N THR A 126 -5.45 72.22 -5.21
CA THR A 126 -4.65 71.04 -4.93
C THR A 126 -4.35 70.26 -6.20
N PHE A 127 -3.09 69.87 -6.40
CA PHE A 127 -2.75 68.87 -7.41
C PHE A 127 -2.75 67.50 -6.74
N VAL A 128 -3.78 66.70 -7.00
CA VAL A 128 -3.92 65.34 -6.46
C VAL A 128 -3.86 64.35 -7.61
N SER A 129 -2.93 63.41 -7.54
CA SER A 129 -2.82 62.32 -8.50
C SER A 129 -3.89 61.25 -8.24
N ASP A 130 -4.99 61.24 -9.00
CA ASP A 130 -6.15 60.35 -8.76
C ASP A 130 -5.97 58.89 -9.28
N ASN A 131 -4.76 58.53 -9.72
CA ASN A 131 -4.43 57.21 -10.30
C ASN A 131 -3.98 56.16 -9.26
N ILE A 132 -3.94 56.51 -7.97
CA ILE A 132 -3.49 55.59 -6.92
C ILE A 132 -4.68 54.68 -6.53
N ASP A 133 -4.52 53.37 -6.69
CA ASP A 133 -5.55 52.39 -6.34
C ASP A 133 -5.86 52.42 -4.83
N HIS A 134 -4.86 52.08 -4.02
CA HIS A 134 -4.89 52.14 -2.56
C HIS A 134 -3.48 52.29 -1.97
N VAL A 135 -3.41 52.68 -0.69
CA VAL A 135 -2.19 52.63 0.12
C VAL A 135 -2.33 51.49 1.13
N ARG A 136 -1.49 50.45 1.00
CA ARG A 136 -1.42 49.37 2.00
C ARG A 136 -0.43 49.75 3.09
N ILE A 137 -0.93 50.18 4.24
CA ILE A 137 -0.04 50.53 5.36
C ILE A 137 0.56 49.27 5.97
N ILE A 138 -0.24 48.22 6.17
CA ILE A 138 0.19 46.98 6.81
C ILE A 138 -0.24 45.78 5.98
N ASP A 139 0.65 44.81 5.82
CA ASP A 139 0.42 43.54 5.14
C ASP A 139 0.84 42.37 6.05
N ASN A 140 -0.13 41.55 6.41
CA ASN A 140 -0.01 40.34 7.24
C ASN A 140 0.63 40.56 8.63
N LEU A 141 0.17 41.57 9.38
CA LEU A 141 0.54 41.77 10.78
C LEU A 141 -0.11 40.69 11.69
N PRO A 142 0.65 40.00 12.54
CA PRO A 142 0.10 39.04 13.50
C PRO A 142 -0.85 39.68 14.51
N LEU A 143 -2.09 39.19 14.56
CA LEU A 143 -3.17 39.67 15.43
C LEU A 143 -2.94 39.44 16.92
N TYR A 144 -2.05 38.53 17.33
CA TYR A 144 -1.72 38.38 18.76
C TYR A 144 -1.13 39.67 19.37
N SER A 145 -0.61 40.56 18.52
CA SER A 145 -0.13 41.89 18.89
C SER A 145 -1.21 42.99 18.89
N ALA A 146 -2.46 42.69 18.49
CA ALA A 146 -3.55 43.65 18.33
C ALA A 146 -4.90 43.13 18.86
N ARG A 147 -5.90 44.01 18.99
CA ARG A 147 -7.30 43.57 19.19
C ARG A 147 -7.85 43.01 17.88
N ASP A 148 -9.02 42.37 17.90
CA ASP A 148 -9.69 41.80 16.71
C ASP A 148 -9.93 42.76 15.54
N PHE A 149 -9.66 44.05 15.72
CA PHE A 149 -9.65 45.08 14.70
C PHE A 149 -8.51 46.08 14.96
N ILE A 150 -7.91 46.62 13.88
CA ILE A 150 -7.10 47.84 13.95
C ILE A 150 -8.01 49.04 13.77
N ASP A 151 -7.85 50.01 14.66
CA ASP A 151 -8.42 51.34 14.47
C ASP A 151 -7.35 52.25 13.87
N ALA A 152 -7.55 52.64 12.62
CA ALA A 152 -6.71 53.62 11.95
C ALA A 152 -7.32 55.02 12.18
N GLU A 153 -6.68 55.84 13.01
CA GLU A 153 -7.06 57.23 13.18
C GLU A 153 -6.47 58.06 12.04
N ILE A 154 -7.34 58.54 11.15
CA ILE A 154 -6.96 59.46 10.09
C ILE A 154 -6.89 60.88 10.65
N ARG A 155 -5.86 61.63 10.30
CA ARG A 155 -5.74 63.07 10.61
C ARG A 155 -5.34 63.83 9.36
N VAL A 156 -6.01 64.95 9.13
CA VAL A 156 -5.77 65.83 7.99
C VAL A 156 -5.37 67.20 8.53
N LYS A 157 -4.22 67.72 8.06
CA LYS A 157 -3.67 69.01 8.49
C LYS A 157 -3.36 69.88 7.29
N ALA A 158 -3.87 71.10 7.31
CA ALA A 158 -3.49 72.13 6.35
C ALA A 158 -2.25 72.87 6.88
N ILE A 159 -1.13 72.79 6.15
CA ILE A 159 0.17 73.30 6.60
C ILE A 159 0.45 74.64 5.92
N THR A 160 0.64 75.66 6.74
CA THR A 160 1.07 76.98 6.28
C THR A 160 2.60 77.05 6.20
N LYS A 161 3.12 78.07 5.49
CA LYS A 161 4.57 78.34 5.42
C LYS A 161 5.28 78.40 6.78
N ASN A 162 4.56 78.81 7.83
CA ASN A 162 5.11 78.96 9.18
C ASN A 162 5.08 77.67 10.01
N ASP A 163 4.36 76.64 9.55
CA ASP A 163 4.18 75.36 10.25
C ASP A 163 5.10 74.23 9.74
N ARG A 164 6.10 74.55 8.91
CA ARG A 164 7.01 73.56 8.31
C ARG A 164 7.75 72.70 9.34
N ASP A 165 8.07 73.27 10.49
CA ASP A 165 8.75 72.56 11.59
C ASP A 165 7.89 71.46 12.21
N GLN A 166 6.55 71.56 12.11
CA GLN A 166 5.64 70.52 12.61
C GLN A 166 5.80 69.20 11.84
N VAL A 167 6.09 69.26 10.54
CA VAL A 167 6.32 68.08 9.70
C VAL A 167 7.60 67.36 10.14
N LEU A 168 8.69 68.11 10.31
CA LEU A 168 9.97 67.57 10.75
C LEU A 168 9.89 67.03 12.19
N SER A 169 9.13 67.69 13.05
CA SER A 169 8.85 67.24 14.41
C SER A 169 8.12 65.88 14.44
N LEU A 170 7.13 65.68 13.56
CA LEU A 170 6.44 64.39 13.44
C LEU A 170 7.41 63.28 13.01
N VAL A 171 8.20 63.51 11.96
CA VAL A 171 9.16 62.51 11.48
C VAL A 171 10.21 62.18 12.56
N ALA A 172 10.76 63.20 13.22
CA ALA A 172 11.73 63.02 14.29
C ALA A 172 11.15 62.23 15.47
N SER A 173 9.89 62.50 15.85
CA SER A 173 9.22 61.75 16.91
C SER A 173 8.99 60.28 16.52
N GLN A 174 8.62 60.00 15.26
CA GLN A 174 8.40 58.64 14.78
C GLN A 174 9.72 57.86 14.68
N LEU A 175 10.79 58.44 14.14
CA LEU A 175 12.11 57.82 14.09
C LEU A 175 12.66 57.52 15.49
N LYS A 176 12.46 58.42 16.46
CA LYS A 176 12.82 58.21 17.87
C LYS A 176 12.01 57.08 18.54
N ASN A 177 10.77 56.86 18.10
CA ASN A 177 9.96 55.75 18.60
C ASN A 177 10.41 54.42 17.98
N LEU A 178 10.67 54.38 16.67
CA LEU A 178 11.18 53.20 15.97
C LEU A 178 12.58 52.78 16.48
N SER A 179 13.43 53.74 16.84
CA SER A 179 14.77 53.44 17.37
C SER A 179 14.77 52.75 18.73
N LYS A 180 13.64 52.70 19.44
CA LYS A 180 13.50 51.98 20.74
C LYS A 180 13.20 50.50 20.55
N ILE A 181 12.94 50.04 19.32
CA ILE A 181 12.68 48.63 19.01
C ILE A 181 14.01 47.87 19.08
N THR A 182 14.12 46.92 20.01
CA THR A 182 15.36 46.19 20.30
C THR A 182 15.76 45.20 19.21
N THR A 183 14.81 44.75 18.38
CA THR A 183 15.02 43.86 17.23
C THR A 183 14.33 44.42 15.99
N PRO A 184 14.97 45.33 15.22
CA PRO A 184 14.35 45.91 14.04
C PRO A 184 14.11 44.84 12.97
N THR A 185 12.88 44.75 12.46
CA THR A 185 12.51 43.88 11.33
C THR A 185 12.66 44.63 10.00
N ASP A 186 12.65 43.92 8.87
CA ASP A 186 12.68 44.54 7.52
C ASP A 186 11.51 45.53 7.31
N ALA A 187 10.38 45.25 7.95
CA ALA A 187 9.24 46.17 8.04
C ALA A 187 9.60 47.50 8.72
N VAL A 188 10.31 47.49 9.85
CA VAL A 188 10.76 48.72 10.53
C VAL A 188 11.71 49.52 9.63
N MET A 189 12.63 48.83 8.94
CA MET A 189 13.54 49.48 7.98
C MET A 189 12.80 50.09 6.78
N SER A 190 11.75 49.42 6.28
CA SER A 190 10.90 49.96 5.21
C SER A 190 10.18 51.24 5.63
N ILE A 191 9.68 51.31 6.88
CA ILE A 191 9.07 52.52 7.44
C ILE A 191 10.09 53.66 7.51
N ILE A 192 11.32 53.39 7.96
CA ILE A 192 12.40 54.38 8.01
C ILE A 192 12.70 54.91 6.60
N GLY A 193 12.76 54.02 5.60
CA GLY A 193 12.91 54.38 4.19
C GLY A 193 11.81 55.32 3.70
N GLU A 194 10.55 55.06 4.03
CA GLU A 194 9.44 55.94 3.67
C GLU A 194 9.49 57.31 4.34
N PHE A 195 9.89 57.39 5.61
CA PHE A 195 10.14 58.68 6.25
C PHE A 195 11.27 59.46 5.55
N GLY A 196 12.29 58.76 5.05
CA GLY A 196 13.33 59.33 4.19
C GLY A 196 12.77 59.89 2.88
N ASN A 197 12.00 59.07 2.14
CA ASN A 197 11.34 59.48 0.89
C ASN A 197 10.40 60.68 1.09
N PHE A 198 9.70 60.72 2.22
CA PHE A 198 8.83 61.83 2.60
C PHE A 198 9.63 63.13 2.82
N ILE A 199 10.73 63.06 3.56
CA ILE A 199 11.63 64.22 3.75
C ILE A 199 12.19 64.69 2.40
N GLU A 200 12.64 63.77 1.55
CA GLU A 200 13.17 64.10 0.23
C GLU A 200 12.11 64.79 -0.65
N SER A 201 10.89 64.27 -0.68
CA SER A 201 9.78 64.86 -1.44
C SER A 201 9.39 66.23 -0.93
N ASN A 202 9.34 66.40 0.40
CA ASN A 202 9.04 67.68 1.05
C ASN A 202 10.15 68.73 0.81
N THR A 203 11.42 68.33 0.77
CA THR A 203 12.53 69.24 0.43
C THR A 203 12.50 69.66 -1.04
N LYS A 204 12.13 68.74 -1.94
CA LYS A 204 11.99 69.00 -3.38
C LYS A 204 10.65 69.66 -3.77
N LYS A 205 9.76 69.95 -2.81
CA LYS A 205 8.40 70.48 -3.03
C LYS A 205 7.59 69.66 -4.04
N LYS A 206 7.69 68.33 -3.95
CA LYS A 206 6.92 67.39 -4.77
C LYS A 206 5.78 66.78 -3.97
N GLU A 207 4.74 66.34 -4.66
CA GLU A 207 3.71 65.47 -4.09
C GLU A 207 4.38 64.22 -3.52
N TYR A 208 3.94 63.80 -2.33
CA TYR A 208 4.34 62.53 -1.75
C TYR A 208 3.10 61.68 -1.48
N HIS A 209 3.23 60.40 -1.79
CA HIS A 209 2.30 59.38 -1.35
C HIS A 209 3.11 58.23 -0.74
N PHE A 210 2.56 57.62 0.30
CA PHE A 210 3.16 56.42 0.89
C PHE A 210 3.12 55.29 -0.14
N SER A 211 4.28 54.67 -0.40
CA SER A 211 4.41 53.66 -1.45
C SER A 211 4.84 52.29 -0.93
N SER A 212 5.56 52.23 0.20
CA SER A 212 5.96 50.97 0.80
C SER A 212 4.76 50.24 1.38
N THR A 213 4.80 48.93 1.29
CA THR A 213 3.91 48.04 2.03
C THR A 213 4.70 47.44 3.16
N ILE A 214 4.24 47.58 4.41
CA ILE A 214 4.91 47.00 5.57
C ILE A 214 4.55 45.52 5.64
N ARG A 215 5.42 44.66 5.10
CA ARG A 215 5.28 43.20 5.16
C ARG A 215 6.03 42.64 6.35
N LEU A 216 5.30 41.97 7.24
CA LEU A 216 5.89 41.31 8.41
C LEU A 216 6.02 39.80 8.26
N PHE A 217 5.20 39.22 7.38
CA PHE A 217 5.23 37.79 7.12
C PHE A 217 5.20 37.55 5.60
N GLU A 218 6.28 36.98 5.08
CA GLU A 218 6.43 36.67 3.67
C GLU A 218 5.96 35.24 3.37
N GLN A 219 4.70 35.10 2.98
CA GLN A 219 4.26 33.95 2.17
C GLN A 219 3.45 34.45 0.98
N LYS A 220 3.55 33.75 -0.15
CA LYS A 220 2.96 34.20 -1.42
C LYS A 220 1.45 33.95 -1.51
N ASN A 221 0.88 33.08 -0.66
CA ASN A 221 -0.45 32.50 -0.84
C ASN A 221 -1.29 32.54 0.45
N PHE A 222 -1.70 33.72 0.90
CA PHE A 222 -2.68 33.82 1.99
C PHE A 222 -4.11 33.75 1.46
N ASP A 223 -4.98 33.01 2.15
CA ASP A 223 -6.42 33.23 2.01
C ASP A 223 -6.77 34.48 2.80
N THR A 224 -7.10 35.55 2.09
CA THR A 224 -7.47 36.83 2.68
C THR A 224 -8.98 37.04 2.60
N ARG A 225 -9.57 37.60 3.64
CA ARG A 225 -10.99 37.94 3.68
C ARG A 225 -11.19 39.31 4.30
N LEU A 226 -12.09 40.09 3.70
CA LEU A 226 -12.52 41.37 4.23
C LEU A 226 -13.15 41.20 5.61
N HIS A 227 -12.66 41.96 6.58
CA HIS A 227 -13.10 41.92 7.97
C HIS A 227 -13.93 43.14 8.34
N SER A 228 -13.50 44.34 7.98
CA SER A 228 -14.27 45.56 8.25
C SER A 228 -13.97 46.69 7.27
N ILE A 229 -14.95 47.59 7.11
CA ILE A 229 -14.81 48.83 6.35
C ILE A 229 -15.19 50.00 7.25
N LYS A 230 -14.36 51.04 7.25
CA LYS A 230 -14.67 52.36 7.83
C LYS A 230 -14.61 53.44 6.75
N LEU A 231 -15.57 54.35 6.78
CA LEU A 231 -15.68 55.45 5.83
C LEU A 231 -15.62 56.78 6.59
N TYR A 232 -14.62 57.58 6.27
CA TYR A 232 -14.40 58.92 6.83
C TYR A 232 -14.65 59.95 5.74
N LEU A 233 -15.63 60.82 5.98
CA LEU A 233 -15.84 62.01 5.19
C LEU A 233 -14.96 63.12 5.73
N LEU A 234 -14.19 63.77 4.86
CA LEU A 234 -13.41 64.94 5.26
C LEU A 234 -14.29 66.16 5.18
N THR A 235 -14.39 66.91 6.29
CA THR A 235 -15.29 68.05 6.43
C THR A 235 -14.61 69.23 7.14
N THR A 236 -15.17 70.42 6.97
CA THR A 236 -14.88 71.61 7.76
C THR A 236 -16.12 71.99 8.56
N ALA A 237 -16.00 72.96 9.48
CA ALA A 237 -17.16 73.50 10.20
C ALA A 237 -18.24 74.13 9.28
N ASN A 238 -17.86 74.49 8.06
CA ASN A 238 -18.74 75.12 7.07
C ASN A 238 -19.37 74.11 6.09
N THR A 239 -18.98 72.83 6.17
CA THR A 239 -19.49 71.79 5.27
C THR A 239 -20.97 71.50 5.57
N PRO A 240 -21.87 71.52 4.58
CA PRO A 240 -23.27 71.13 4.75
C PRO A 240 -23.40 69.65 5.16
N PRO A 241 -24.51 69.26 5.80
CA PRO A 241 -24.77 67.86 6.11
C PRO A 241 -24.86 67.05 4.80
N VAL A 242 -24.10 65.96 4.74
CA VAL A 242 -24.08 65.01 3.60
C VAL A 242 -24.85 63.75 4.01
N ASP A 243 -25.90 63.41 3.25
CA ASP A 243 -26.66 62.18 3.45
C ASP A 243 -25.96 60.99 2.79
N PHE A 244 -25.82 59.88 3.53
CA PHE A 244 -25.21 58.64 3.06
C PHE A 244 -26.09 57.43 3.38
N SER A 245 -26.43 56.64 2.35
CA SER A 245 -27.12 55.36 2.50
C SER A 245 -26.10 54.24 2.71
N ASN A 246 -26.22 53.51 3.81
CA ASN A 246 -25.28 52.44 4.17
C ASN A 246 -25.71 51.04 3.71
N SER A 247 -26.89 50.87 3.12
CA SER A 247 -27.47 49.56 2.81
C SER A 247 -26.65 48.75 1.81
N GLU A 248 -26.18 49.38 0.72
CA GLU A 248 -25.38 48.72 -0.32
C GLU A 248 -24.02 48.28 0.20
N LEU A 249 -23.37 49.11 1.02
CA LEU A 249 -22.06 48.81 1.60
C LEU A 249 -22.15 47.70 2.65
N ARG A 250 -23.25 47.65 3.42
CA ARG A 250 -23.52 46.58 4.37
C ARG A 250 -23.79 45.24 3.66
N ASN A 251 -24.64 45.25 2.63
CA ASN A 251 -24.89 44.08 1.80
C ASN A 251 -23.60 43.58 1.13
N PHE A 252 -22.72 44.48 0.71
CA PHE A 252 -21.41 44.12 0.18
C PHE A 252 -20.55 43.43 1.24
N LEU A 253 -20.42 43.98 2.45
CA LEU A 253 -19.65 43.33 3.54
C LEU A 253 -20.12 41.90 3.85
N ASP A 254 -21.42 41.64 3.77
CA ASP A 254 -22.00 40.33 4.07
C ASP A 254 -21.83 39.32 2.92
N THR A 255 -21.68 39.80 1.68
CA THR A 255 -21.62 38.95 0.48
C THR A 255 -20.22 38.79 -0.10
N VAL A 256 -19.26 39.61 0.34
CA VAL A 256 -17.87 39.54 -0.15
C VAL A 256 -17.20 38.24 0.30
N ASN A 257 -16.76 37.49 -0.71
CA ASN A 257 -15.97 36.27 -0.57
C ASN A 257 -14.48 36.60 -0.41
N LEU A 258 -13.60 35.59 -0.56
CA LEU A 258 -12.15 35.74 -0.45
C LEU A 258 -11.57 36.79 -1.41
N GLY A 259 -10.56 37.54 -0.94
CA GLY A 259 -9.78 38.48 -1.73
C GLY A 259 -9.79 39.93 -1.23
N PHE A 260 -9.02 40.76 -1.92
CA PHE A 260 -8.94 42.20 -1.67
C PHE A 260 -10.05 42.94 -2.41
N VAL A 261 -10.56 44.00 -1.80
CA VAL A 261 -11.54 44.87 -2.42
C VAL A 261 -10.86 45.83 -3.40
N ASN A 262 -11.46 46.03 -4.56
CA ASN A 262 -10.96 46.96 -5.57
C ASN A 262 -11.58 48.36 -5.42
N ARG A 263 -10.81 49.43 -5.68
CA ARG A 263 -11.28 50.84 -5.72
C ARG A 263 -12.56 51.02 -6.54
N ASN A 264 -12.67 50.35 -7.70
CA ASN A 264 -13.84 50.45 -8.58
C ASN A 264 -15.11 49.84 -7.98
N GLN A 265 -14.98 48.80 -7.15
CA GLN A 265 -16.13 48.20 -6.46
C GLN A 265 -16.63 49.14 -5.37
N LEU A 266 -15.72 49.65 -4.53
CA LEU A 266 -16.08 50.62 -3.48
C LEU A 266 -16.64 51.92 -4.05
N ARG A 267 -16.10 52.42 -5.17
CA ARG A 267 -16.58 53.65 -5.81
C ARG A 267 -18.05 53.55 -6.26
N LYS A 268 -18.50 52.36 -6.65
CA LYS A 268 -19.90 52.14 -7.04
C LYS A 268 -20.86 52.13 -5.84
N LEU A 269 -20.38 51.67 -4.69
CA LEU A 269 -21.16 51.53 -3.46
C LEU A 269 -21.19 52.82 -2.63
N ILE A 270 -20.23 53.73 -2.86
CA ILE A 270 -20.13 55.00 -2.14
C ILE A 270 -20.68 56.12 -3.02
N SER A 271 -21.88 56.60 -2.69
CA SER A 271 -22.60 57.61 -3.48
C SER A 271 -22.06 59.04 -3.35
N ILE A 272 -21.13 59.29 -2.42
CA ILE A 272 -20.59 60.63 -2.11
C ILE A 272 -19.61 61.06 -3.21
N LYS A 273 -19.85 62.23 -3.82
CA LYS A 273 -19.02 62.79 -4.90
C LYS A 273 -18.50 64.20 -4.66
N ASP A 274 -19.13 64.93 -3.74
CA ASP A 274 -18.88 66.37 -3.58
C ASP A 274 -17.72 66.68 -2.63
N TYR A 275 -17.35 65.71 -1.79
CA TYR A 275 -16.29 65.84 -0.78
C TYR A 275 -15.31 64.67 -0.83
N PRO A 276 -14.04 64.88 -0.42
CA PRO A 276 -13.05 63.82 -0.28
C PRO A 276 -13.47 62.79 0.76
N VAL A 277 -13.29 61.51 0.44
CA VAL A 277 -13.64 60.38 1.32
C VAL A 277 -12.44 59.46 1.47
N ILE A 278 -12.15 59.08 2.72
CA ILE A 278 -11.14 58.06 3.04
C ILE A 278 -11.85 56.79 3.48
N VAL A 279 -11.54 55.68 2.81
CA VAL A 279 -12.07 54.36 3.16
C VAL A 279 -10.93 53.51 3.68
N VAL A 280 -11.11 52.95 4.88
CA VAL A 280 -10.18 52.02 5.51
C VAL A 280 -10.80 50.63 5.44
N ALA A 281 -10.17 49.73 4.68
CA ALA A 281 -10.57 48.33 4.56
C ALA A 281 -9.55 47.45 5.30
N ASN A 282 -10.05 46.69 6.29
CA ASN A 282 -9.26 45.74 7.05
C ASN A 282 -9.55 44.31 6.56
N TYR A 283 -8.50 43.50 6.42
CA TYR A 283 -8.59 42.11 5.98
C TYR A 283 -7.95 41.22 7.03
N LYS A 284 -8.56 40.07 7.32
CA LYS A 284 -7.88 39.00 8.05
C LYS A 284 -7.34 37.97 7.05
N SER A 285 -6.13 37.48 7.30
CA SER A 285 -5.50 36.43 6.50
C SER A 285 -5.31 35.15 7.32
N LEU A 286 -5.57 34.01 6.68
CA LEU A 286 -5.41 32.68 7.24
C LEU A 286 -3.93 32.27 7.30
N TYR A 287 -3.50 31.64 8.41
CA TYR A 287 -2.20 30.97 8.43
C TYR A 287 -2.15 29.83 7.42
N ARG A 288 -1.06 29.74 6.66
CA ARG A 288 -0.80 28.58 5.80
C ARG A 288 0.54 27.95 6.12
N THR A 289 0.51 26.64 6.24
CA THR A 289 1.70 25.79 6.26
C THR A 289 2.37 25.87 4.89
N VAL A 290 3.69 25.78 4.86
CA VAL A 290 4.41 25.57 3.60
C VAL A 290 4.06 24.16 3.13
N GLN A 291 3.42 24.06 1.96
CA GLN A 291 3.18 22.78 1.28
C GLN A 291 4.52 22.15 0.94
N ILE A 292 4.70 20.88 1.29
CA ILE A 292 5.93 20.13 1.01
C ILE A 292 5.56 18.87 0.24
N SER A 293 6.22 18.66 -0.90
CA SER A 293 6.11 17.39 -1.62
C SER A 293 6.86 16.28 -0.88
N GLY A 294 6.46 15.01 -1.05
CA GLY A 294 7.12 13.88 -0.39
C GLY A 294 8.64 13.82 -0.61
N ASP A 295 9.11 14.27 -1.78
CA ASP A 295 10.53 14.27 -2.13
C ASP A 295 11.33 15.36 -1.39
N GLU A 296 10.71 16.50 -1.12
CA GLU A 296 11.32 17.63 -0.40
C GLU A 296 11.44 17.37 1.11
N VAL A 297 10.75 16.35 1.65
CA VAL A 297 10.88 15.99 3.06
C VAL A 297 12.22 15.29 3.29
N THR A 298 13.17 16.02 3.88
CA THR A 298 14.50 15.54 4.27
C THR A 298 14.85 16.06 5.66
N PHE A 299 15.75 15.37 6.38
CA PHE A 299 16.18 15.82 7.72
C PHE A 299 16.71 17.26 7.72
N ALA A 300 17.44 17.67 6.68
CA ALA A 300 17.96 19.02 6.53
C ALA A 300 16.83 20.06 6.38
N ASN A 301 15.82 19.78 5.54
CA ASN A 301 14.69 20.68 5.35
C ASN A 301 13.79 20.75 6.59
N ILE A 302 13.64 19.65 7.32
CA ILE A 302 12.91 19.61 8.59
C ILE A 302 13.60 20.50 9.63
N GLU A 303 14.92 20.39 9.81
CA GLU A 303 15.65 21.22 10.76
C GLU A 303 15.62 22.71 10.37
N LYS A 304 15.74 23.01 9.07
CA LYS A 304 15.57 24.37 8.56
C LYS A 304 14.18 24.93 8.86
N ARG A 305 13.12 24.14 8.68
CA ARG A 305 11.74 24.54 9.01
C ARG A 305 11.57 24.73 10.52
N LYS A 306 12.16 23.86 11.34
CA LYS A 306 12.15 23.97 12.80
C LYS A 306 12.76 25.29 13.30
N ILE A 307 13.96 25.63 12.83
CA ILE A 307 14.62 26.90 13.17
C ILE A 307 13.75 28.10 12.75
N LYS A 308 13.15 28.03 11.55
CA LYS A 308 12.23 29.06 11.07
C LYS A 308 11.02 29.21 12.00
N VAL A 309 10.31 28.11 12.30
CA VAL A 309 9.13 28.10 13.18
C VAL A 309 9.47 28.62 14.58
N GLU A 310 10.60 28.23 15.15
CA GLU A 310 11.06 28.75 16.45
C GLU A 310 11.35 30.25 16.40
N THR A 311 11.95 30.73 15.32
CA THR A 311 12.23 32.16 15.10
C THR A 311 10.93 32.95 14.93
N ASP A 312 10.03 32.46 14.09
CA ASP A 312 8.71 33.06 13.84
C ASP A 312 7.91 33.15 15.14
N PHE A 313 7.95 32.13 16.00
CA PHE A 313 7.29 32.16 17.30
C PHE A 313 7.94 33.16 18.27
N ARG A 314 9.27 33.20 18.36
CA ARG A 314 10.00 34.16 19.21
C ARG A 314 9.76 35.62 18.78
N GLN A 315 9.59 35.85 17.48
CA GLN A 315 9.26 37.16 16.91
C GLN A 315 7.76 37.49 17.01
N GLY A 316 6.93 36.59 17.53
CA GLY A 316 5.49 36.78 17.65
C GLY A 316 4.74 36.74 16.30
N LEU A 317 5.33 36.16 15.26
CA LEU A 317 4.74 36.04 13.92
C LEU A 317 3.66 34.94 13.82
N ILE A 318 3.69 33.96 14.73
CA ILE A 318 2.69 32.91 14.86
C ILE A 318 2.24 32.79 16.32
N ASN A 319 0.99 32.38 16.54
CA ASN A 319 0.48 32.19 17.89
C ASN A 319 0.94 30.85 18.50
N ALA A 320 0.71 30.68 19.80
CA ALA A 320 1.13 29.47 20.53
C ALA A 320 0.46 28.19 20.02
N GLU A 321 -0.77 28.27 19.48
CA GLU A 321 -1.49 27.10 18.99
C GLU A 321 -0.93 26.61 17.64
N THR A 322 -0.71 27.52 16.70
CA THR A 322 -0.01 27.25 15.43
C THR A 322 1.38 26.70 15.68
N TYR A 323 2.13 27.28 16.63
CA TYR A 323 3.46 26.81 16.99
C TYR A 323 3.46 25.36 17.50
N ARG A 324 2.48 24.97 18.35
CA ARG A 324 2.35 23.58 18.81
C ARG A 324 2.05 22.62 17.65
N GLN A 325 1.11 22.98 16.78
CA GLN A 325 0.74 22.15 15.63
C GLN A 325 1.88 22.03 14.60
N GLU A 326 2.63 23.11 14.35
CA GLU A 326 3.88 23.05 13.55
C GLU A 326 4.91 22.12 14.18
N LYS A 327 5.10 22.18 15.51
CA LYS A 327 6.04 21.29 16.20
C LYS A 327 5.64 19.82 16.10
N ASP A 328 4.35 19.52 16.25
CA ASP A 328 3.83 18.15 16.08
C ASP A 328 3.95 17.69 14.62
N LEU A 329 3.71 18.57 13.66
CA LEU A 329 3.91 18.29 12.23
C LEU A 329 5.39 18.02 11.93
N LEU A 330 6.32 18.78 12.50
CA LEU A 330 7.75 18.53 12.37
C LEU A 330 8.14 17.15 12.94
N GLY A 331 7.57 16.76 14.08
CA GLY A 331 7.73 15.42 14.66
C GLY A 331 7.24 14.33 13.70
N PHE A 332 6.07 14.52 13.11
CA PHE A 332 5.49 13.61 12.12
C PHE A 332 6.31 13.51 10.83
N LEU A 333 6.78 14.65 10.29
CA LEU A 333 7.66 14.70 9.12
C LEU A 333 8.99 13.98 9.38
N ASN A 334 9.50 14.02 10.62
CA ASN A 334 10.70 13.28 10.99
C ASN A 334 10.49 11.75 10.94
N ILE A 335 9.33 11.26 11.36
CA ILE A 335 8.96 9.84 11.23
C ILE A 335 8.88 9.45 9.74
N PHE A 336 8.27 10.30 8.91
CA PHE A 336 8.20 10.08 7.46
C PHE A 336 9.59 10.09 6.79
N ALA A 337 10.49 11.00 7.20
CA ALA A 337 11.87 11.02 6.71
C ALA A 337 12.64 9.74 7.10
N GLN A 338 12.40 9.20 8.29
CA GLN A 338 12.96 7.91 8.72
C GLN A 338 12.42 6.75 7.87
N LEU A 339 11.10 6.73 7.61
CA LEU A 339 10.50 5.76 6.69
C LEU A 339 11.17 5.81 5.31
N LYS A 340 11.33 7.01 4.73
CA LYS A 340 11.98 7.20 3.42
C LYS A 340 13.42 6.71 3.40
N ASN A 341 14.22 7.01 4.43
CA ASN A 341 15.58 6.50 4.54
C ASN A 341 15.61 4.97 4.56
N HIS A 342 14.72 4.34 5.34
CA HIS A 342 14.64 2.88 5.38
C HIS A 342 14.10 2.25 4.07
N LEU A 343 13.26 2.97 3.33
CA LEU A 343 12.86 2.58 1.97
C LEU A 343 14.06 2.61 1.02
N ASP A 344 14.93 3.61 1.09
CA ASP A 344 16.13 3.68 0.25
C ASP A 344 17.11 2.55 0.58
N VAL A 345 17.31 2.26 1.88
CA VAL A 345 18.11 1.11 2.34
C VAL A 345 17.50 -0.21 1.84
N TYR A 346 16.18 -0.36 1.92
CA TYR A 346 15.48 -1.54 1.38
C TYR A 346 15.69 -1.68 -0.13
N LYS A 347 15.48 -0.61 -0.90
CA LYS A 347 15.66 -0.59 -2.37
C LYS A 347 17.09 -0.97 -2.75
N LEU A 348 18.09 -0.52 -1.99
CA LEU A 348 19.48 -0.92 -2.19
C LEU A 348 19.69 -2.42 -1.93
N ASN A 349 19.19 -2.94 -0.82
CA ASN A 349 19.30 -4.36 -0.46
C ASN A 349 18.54 -5.27 -1.44
N TYR A 350 17.39 -4.81 -1.92
CA TYR A 350 16.60 -5.53 -2.91
C TYR A 350 17.35 -5.67 -4.23
N ARG A 351 18.03 -4.59 -4.68
CA ARG A 351 18.88 -4.62 -5.88
C ARG A 351 20.12 -5.50 -5.73
N THR A 352 20.68 -5.62 -4.52
CA THR A 352 21.86 -6.46 -4.27
C THR A 352 21.52 -7.93 -4.01
N GLY A 353 20.23 -8.28 -3.86
CA GLY A 353 19.75 -9.66 -3.72
C GLY A 353 20.07 -10.32 -2.37
N ASN A 354 20.46 -9.54 -1.35
CA ASN A 354 20.75 -10.09 -0.03
C ASN A 354 19.47 -10.29 0.79
N ASN A 355 18.91 -11.51 0.74
CA ASN A 355 17.64 -11.86 1.41
C ASN A 355 17.61 -11.52 2.91
N ASP A 356 18.74 -11.69 3.61
CA ASP A 356 18.85 -11.38 5.03
C ASP A 356 18.74 -9.88 5.30
N ALA A 357 19.41 -9.06 4.50
CA ALA A 357 19.35 -7.61 4.60
C ALA A 357 17.99 -7.06 4.14
N ILE A 358 17.37 -7.69 3.12
CA ILE A 358 16.01 -7.38 2.66
C ILE A 358 15.01 -7.58 3.79
N SER A 359 15.06 -8.73 4.47
CA SER A 359 14.16 -9.05 5.59
C SER A 359 14.27 -8.03 6.73
N VAL A 360 15.49 -7.67 7.12
CA VAL A 360 15.74 -6.67 8.19
C VAL A 360 15.27 -5.27 7.78
N SER A 361 15.61 -4.82 6.57
CA SER A 361 15.24 -3.49 6.09
C SER A 361 13.72 -3.35 5.88
N LEU A 362 13.06 -4.38 5.35
CA LEU A 362 11.61 -4.41 5.18
C LEU A 362 10.88 -4.38 6.53
N PHE A 363 11.40 -5.06 7.55
CA PHE A 363 10.87 -4.98 8.91
C PHE A 363 10.96 -3.56 9.47
N ARG A 364 12.05 -2.82 9.21
CA ARG A 364 12.16 -1.41 9.60
C ARG A 364 11.17 -0.52 8.86
N VAL A 365 10.97 -0.74 7.56
CA VAL A 365 9.94 -0.05 6.77
C VAL A 365 8.55 -0.28 7.39
N MET A 366 8.22 -1.53 7.74
CA MET A 366 6.97 -1.87 8.43
C MET A 366 6.80 -1.09 9.74
N GLN A 367 7.83 -1.06 10.59
CA GLN A 367 7.79 -0.35 11.88
C GLN A 367 7.52 1.14 11.70
N TYR A 368 8.27 1.82 10.81
CA TYR A 368 8.12 3.25 10.61
C TYR A 368 6.81 3.62 9.91
N TYR A 369 6.31 2.79 9.00
CA TYR A 369 5.01 3.02 8.38
C TYR A 369 3.87 2.88 9.39
N ARG A 370 3.91 1.85 10.27
CA ARG A 370 2.95 1.71 11.38
C ARG A 370 3.04 2.90 12.34
N GLN A 371 4.25 3.31 12.72
CA GLN A 371 4.47 4.45 13.59
C GLN A 371 3.91 5.74 12.98
N LEU A 372 4.05 5.93 11.67
CA LEU A 372 3.50 7.09 10.96
C LEU A 372 1.96 7.11 11.03
N LEU A 373 1.30 5.98 10.75
CA LEU A 373 -0.16 5.88 10.84
C LEU A 373 -0.66 6.17 12.27
N LYS A 374 -0.01 5.57 13.29
CA LYS A 374 -0.36 5.80 14.69
C LYS A 374 -0.14 7.25 15.13
N ALA A 375 0.96 7.87 14.71
CA ALA A 375 1.23 9.27 15.00
C ALA A 375 0.12 10.18 14.41
N TYR A 376 -0.39 9.87 13.22
CA TYR A 376 -1.52 10.61 12.66
C TYR A 376 -2.81 10.41 13.47
N ASP A 377 -3.14 9.18 13.86
CA ASP A 377 -4.31 8.90 14.69
C ASP A 377 -4.25 9.63 16.05
N GLU A 378 -3.08 9.64 16.69
CA GLU A 378 -2.83 10.38 17.93
C GLU A 378 -3.03 11.89 17.76
N ILE A 379 -2.51 12.48 16.68
CA ILE A 379 -2.67 13.91 16.37
C ILE A 379 -4.14 14.24 16.07
N LYS A 380 -4.82 13.39 15.31
CA LYS A 380 -6.25 13.55 14.99
C LYS A 380 -7.12 13.49 16.25
N PHE A 381 -6.77 12.62 17.19
CA PHE A 381 -7.43 12.55 18.50
C PHE A 381 -7.11 13.79 19.36
N LYS A 382 -5.83 14.17 19.46
CA LYS A 382 -5.35 15.32 20.24
C LYS A 382 -6.01 16.64 19.82
N TYR A 383 -6.24 16.83 18.53
CA TYR A 383 -6.80 18.05 17.95
C TYR A 383 -8.26 17.91 17.49
N GLN A 384 -8.99 16.95 18.05
CA GLN A 384 -10.41 16.76 17.72
C GLN A 384 -11.22 18.03 18.06
N GLY A 385 -11.97 18.55 17.08
CA GLY A 385 -12.75 19.78 17.22
C GLY A 385 -11.93 21.09 17.12
N ASN A 386 -10.63 21.02 16.84
CA ASN A 386 -9.80 22.20 16.61
C ASN A 386 -9.91 22.66 15.14
N ASN A 387 -10.36 23.90 14.94
CA ASN A 387 -10.55 24.48 13.60
C ASN A 387 -9.23 24.68 12.85
N THR A 388 -8.18 25.16 13.52
CA THR A 388 -6.83 25.31 12.95
C THR A 388 -6.32 24.00 12.40
N PHE A 389 -6.47 22.90 13.14
CA PHE A 389 -6.06 21.57 12.67
C PHE A 389 -6.88 21.13 11.47
N THR A 390 -8.20 21.21 11.56
CA THR A 390 -9.11 20.71 10.52
C THR A 390 -8.94 21.46 9.19
N THR A 391 -8.76 22.78 9.25
CA THR A 391 -8.71 23.65 8.06
C THR A 391 -7.31 23.72 7.45
N ILE A 392 -6.25 23.72 8.27
CA ILE A 392 -4.88 23.97 7.80
C ILE A 392 -4.04 22.69 7.82
N PHE A 393 -3.85 22.09 8.99
CA PHE A 393 -2.82 21.07 9.17
C PHE A 393 -3.25 19.68 8.68
N LYS A 394 -4.53 19.32 8.82
CA LYS A 394 -5.05 17.98 8.51
C LYS A 394 -4.70 17.53 7.10
N ARG A 395 -4.84 18.43 6.11
CA ARG A 395 -4.54 18.14 4.70
C ARG A 395 -3.06 17.82 4.48
N GLU A 396 -2.16 18.47 5.21
CA GLU A 396 -0.72 18.20 5.11
C GLU A 396 -0.38 16.80 5.62
N TYR A 397 -0.94 16.40 6.77
CA TYR A 397 -0.75 15.04 7.27
C TYR A 397 -1.29 13.99 6.28
N GLU A 398 -2.50 14.20 5.74
CA GLU A 398 -3.11 13.30 4.75
C GLU A 398 -2.29 13.22 3.46
N SER A 399 -1.72 14.34 3.01
CA SER A 399 -0.82 14.41 1.85
C SER A 399 0.43 13.55 2.06
N ILE A 400 1.09 13.69 3.23
CA ILE A 400 2.28 12.91 3.58
C ILE A 400 1.97 11.41 3.71
N LEU A 401 0.83 11.05 4.32
CA LEU A 401 0.36 9.66 4.34
C LEU A 401 0.10 9.12 2.92
N GLY A 402 -0.46 9.95 2.05
CA GLY A 402 -0.63 9.63 0.63
C GLY A 402 0.70 9.31 -0.05
N PHE A 403 1.72 10.15 0.14
CA PHE A 403 3.07 9.88 -0.39
C PHE A 403 3.69 8.60 0.19
N ALA A 404 3.59 8.38 1.50
CA ALA A 404 4.06 7.14 2.13
C ALA A 404 3.39 5.91 1.51
N SER A 405 2.08 5.99 1.29
CA SER A 405 1.28 4.92 0.69
C SER A 405 1.72 4.62 -0.75
N LEU A 406 2.02 5.67 -1.54
CA LEU A 406 2.50 5.54 -2.92
C LEU A 406 3.88 4.90 -2.98
N TYR A 407 4.82 5.31 -2.13
CA TYR A 407 6.16 4.72 -2.10
C TYR A 407 6.14 3.23 -1.72
N LEU A 408 5.13 2.79 -0.97
CA LEU A 408 4.96 1.39 -0.63
C LEU A 408 4.26 0.57 -1.73
N ASP A 409 3.73 1.20 -2.77
CA ASP A 409 3.12 0.50 -3.91
C ASP A 409 4.15 0.19 -5.02
N ASP A 410 5.42 0.60 -4.86
CA ASP A 410 6.49 0.45 -5.87
C ASP A 410 6.78 -1.02 -6.23
N ASP A 411 6.67 -1.96 -5.27
CA ASP A 411 6.94 -3.39 -5.49
C ASP A 411 6.05 -4.32 -4.62
N PRO A 412 6.00 -5.64 -4.94
CA PRO A 412 5.11 -6.57 -4.24
C PRO A 412 5.38 -6.74 -2.73
N ASN A 413 6.64 -6.67 -2.29
CA ASN A 413 6.99 -6.84 -0.88
C ASN A 413 6.60 -5.60 -0.08
N LEU A 414 6.86 -4.41 -0.63
CA LEU A 414 6.43 -3.15 -0.02
C LEU A 414 4.90 -3.07 0.04
N LYS A 415 4.21 -3.50 -1.03
CA LYS A 415 2.75 -3.53 -1.06
C LYS A 415 2.18 -4.48 -0.01
N SER A 416 2.75 -5.68 0.10
CA SER A 416 2.37 -6.65 1.13
C SER A 416 2.68 -6.14 2.54
N THR A 417 3.74 -5.36 2.72
CA THR A 417 4.07 -4.69 3.99
C THR A 417 3.03 -3.62 4.34
N LYS A 418 2.61 -2.83 3.36
CA LYS A 418 1.53 -1.85 3.52
C LYS A 418 0.22 -2.53 3.92
N ASP A 419 -0.16 -3.60 3.22
CA ASP A 419 -1.38 -4.36 3.52
C ASP A 419 -1.33 -5.01 4.90
N LEU A 420 -0.18 -5.58 5.28
CA LEU A 420 0.09 -6.11 6.61
C LEU A 420 -0.11 -5.05 7.70
N VAL A 421 0.51 -3.88 7.54
CA VAL A 421 0.41 -2.79 8.51
C VAL A 421 -1.00 -2.25 8.61
N ASN A 422 -1.66 -1.96 7.47
CA ASN A 422 -3.03 -1.46 7.45
C ASN A 422 -4.00 -2.44 8.11
N THR A 423 -3.83 -3.74 7.84
CA THR A 423 -4.62 -4.81 8.47
C THR A 423 -4.36 -4.85 9.97
N THR A 424 -3.10 -4.82 10.40
CA THR A 424 -2.74 -4.82 11.82
C THR A 424 -3.33 -3.62 12.57
N VAL A 425 -3.20 -2.41 12.02
CA VAL A 425 -3.79 -1.19 12.61
C VAL A 425 -5.31 -1.29 12.69
N SER A 426 -5.96 -1.86 11.68
CA SER A 426 -7.41 -2.07 11.66
C SER A 426 -7.87 -3.07 12.74
N LEU A 427 -7.09 -4.13 12.97
CA LEU A 427 -7.37 -5.14 14.00
C LEU A 427 -7.16 -4.62 15.42
N GLU A 428 -6.20 -3.73 15.61
CA GLU A 428 -6.02 -3.03 16.88
C GLU A 428 -7.22 -2.13 17.21
N ALA A 429 -7.82 -1.50 16.19
CA ALA A 429 -9.00 -0.66 16.35
C ALA A 429 -10.31 -1.47 16.52
N ASN A 430 -10.46 -2.56 15.77
CA ASN A 430 -11.56 -3.49 15.88
C ASN A 430 -11.09 -4.95 15.70
N PRO A 431 -10.98 -5.72 16.81
CA PRO A 431 -10.46 -7.09 16.74
C PRO A 431 -11.48 -8.10 16.19
N ASN A 432 -12.76 -7.74 16.10
CA ASN A 432 -13.80 -8.64 15.62
C ASN A 432 -13.92 -8.53 14.09
N ILE A 433 -13.52 -9.60 13.42
CA ILE A 433 -13.66 -9.75 11.95
C ILE A 433 -14.79 -10.72 11.63
N ASP A 434 -15.54 -10.39 10.57
CA ASP A 434 -16.50 -11.29 9.94
C ASP A 434 -15.85 -12.61 9.49
N ASP A 435 -16.58 -13.71 9.64
CA ASP A 435 -16.06 -15.05 9.39
C ASP A 435 -15.61 -15.25 7.93
N SER A 436 -16.29 -14.60 6.97
CA SER A 436 -15.92 -14.65 5.55
C SER A 436 -14.59 -13.96 5.22
N ALA A 437 -14.13 -13.04 6.08
CA ALA A 437 -12.89 -12.30 5.87
C ALA A 437 -11.69 -12.89 6.62
N LEU A 438 -11.89 -13.87 7.51
CA LEU A 438 -10.83 -14.46 8.34
C LEU A 438 -9.65 -14.99 7.51
N GLU A 439 -9.92 -15.82 6.50
CA GLU A 439 -8.91 -16.45 5.66
C GLU A 439 -8.06 -15.41 4.92
N LYS A 440 -8.70 -14.37 4.37
CA LYS A 440 -8.02 -13.27 3.67
C LYS A 440 -7.14 -12.46 4.63
N THR A 441 -7.65 -12.12 5.82
CA THR A 441 -6.91 -11.38 6.84
C THR A 441 -5.71 -12.18 7.33
N ILE A 442 -5.88 -13.47 7.63
CA ILE A 442 -4.78 -14.36 8.05
C ILE A 442 -3.73 -14.45 6.94
N SER A 443 -4.15 -14.56 5.67
CA SER A 443 -3.23 -14.59 4.53
C SER A 443 -2.36 -13.32 4.46
N ILE A 444 -2.95 -12.14 4.65
CA ILE A 444 -2.21 -10.86 4.69
C ILE A 444 -1.24 -10.84 5.89
N LEU A 445 -1.70 -11.24 7.08
CA LEU A 445 -0.85 -11.26 8.27
C LEU A 445 0.33 -12.23 8.13
N ARG A 446 0.13 -13.37 7.47
CA ARG A 446 1.17 -14.39 7.23
C ARG A 446 2.31 -13.93 6.33
N PHE A 447 2.18 -12.78 5.63
CA PHE A 447 3.33 -12.11 5.01
C PHE A 447 4.44 -11.81 6.02
N SER A 448 4.12 -11.68 7.31
CA SER A 448 5.10 -11.48 8.37
C SER A 448 6.16 -12.59 8.46
N ASN A 449 5.91 -13.77 7.87
CA ASN A 449 6.88 -14.86 7.80
C ASN A 449 8.11 -14.53 6.93
N VAL A 450 8.05 -13.48 6.11
CA VAL A 450 9.21 -12.96 5.35
C VAL A 450 10.25 -12.31 6.28
N PHE A 451 9.81 -11.88 7.47
CA PHE A 451 10.70 -11.29 8.47
C PHE A 451 11.46 -12.36 9.25
N LYS A 452 12.68 -12.03 9.67
CA LYS A 452 13.47 -12.90 10.54
C LYS A 452 12.72 -13.20 11.85
N PRO A 453 12.64 -14.47 12.31
CA PRO A 453 11.94 -14.85 13.54
C PRO A 453 12.40 -14.07 14.76
N GLU A 454 13.70 -13.76 14.86
CA GLU A 454 14.26 -13.00 15.98
C GLU A 454 13.66 -11.59 16.04
N LEU A 455 13.45 -10.93 14.90
CA LEU A 455 12.84 -9.61 14.84
C LEU A 455 11.38 -9.65 15.28
N MET A 456 10.65 -10.70 14.89
CA MET A 456 9.25 -10.89 15.25
C MET A 456 9.07 -11.18 16.75
N GLN A 457 10.00 -11.90 17.38
CA GLN A 457 9.93 -12.25 18.80
C GLN A 457 10.44 -11.15 19.73
N GLN A 458 11.46 -10.39 19.31
CA GLN A 458 12.09 -9.37 20.16
C GLN A 458 11.34 -8.04 20.14
N ASN A 459 10.75 -7.64 19.00
CA ASN A 459 10.08 -6.35 18.87
C ASN A 459 8.59 -6.44 19.22
N LEU A 460 8.04 -5.32 19.69
CA LEU A 460 6.64 -5.21 20.10
C LEU A 460 5.69 -5.37 18.90
N GLU A 461 6.03 -4.81 17.73
CA GLU A 461 5.21 -4.94 16.52
C GLU A 461 5.07 -6.41 16.07
N GLY A 462 6.16 -7.17 16.17
CA GLY A 462 6.16 -8.59 15.84
C GLY A 462 5.25 -9.40 16.75
N LYS A 463 5.29 -9.13 18.06
CA LYS A 463 4.42 -9.76 19.06
C LYS A 463 2.94 -9.44 18.82
N ILE A 464 2.61 -8.20 18.45
CA ILE A 464 1.24 -7.81 18.13
C ILE A 464 0.71 -8.62 16.95
N ILE A 465 1.48 -8.71 15.86
CA ILE A 465 1.10 -9.47 14.67
C ILE A 465 0.92 -10.95 15.02
N GLN A 466 1.85 -11.55 15.77
CA GLN A 466 1.76 -12.96 16.19
C GLN A 466 0.51 -13.22 17.04
N ASN A 467 0.18 -12.32 17.97
CA ASN A 467 -1.01 -12.45 18.80
C ASN A 467 -2.29 -12.38 17.97
N HIS A 468 -2.37 -11.44 17.01
CA HIS A 468 -3.51 -11.38 16.09
C HIS A 468 -3.62 -12.63 15.22
N ILE A 469 -2.51 -13.15 14.69
CA ILE A 469 -2.51 -14.41 13.93
C ILE A 469 -3.06 -15.54 14.81
N GLN A 470 -2.58 -15.69 16.04
CA GLN A 470 -3.03 -16.76 16.94
C GLN A 470 -4.55 -16.69 17.19
N ILE A 471 -5.06 -15.52 17.58
CA ILE A 471 -6.50 -15.34 17.88
C ILE A 471 -7.36 -15.66 16.65
N LEU A 472 -6.96 -15.18 15.48
CA LEU A 472 -7.72 -15.37 14.25
C LEU A 472 -7.66 -16.82 13.75
N GLU A 473 -6.50 -17.47 13.88
CA GLU A 473 -6.33 -18.88 13.53
C GLU A 473 -7.12 -19.80 14.47
N GLU A 474 -7.13 -19.52 15.77
CA GLU A 474 -7.98 -20.24 16.73
C GLU A 474 -9.47 -20.08 16.41
N LYS A 475 -9.90 -18.87 16.04
CA LYS A 475 -11.29 -18.61 15.64
C LYS A 475 -11.65 -19.40 14.37
N LEU A 476 -10.81 -19.33 13.33
CA LEU A 476 -11.04 -20.04 12.07
C LEU A 476 -11.03 -21.56 12.28
N PHE A 477 -10.11 -22.05 13.11
CA PHE A 477 -10.03 -23.47 13.45
C PHE A 477 -11.34 -23.98 14.04
N LYS A 478 -11.88 -23.31 15.07
CA LYS A 478 -13.13 -23.69 15.74
C LYS A 478 -14.34 -23.69 14.80
N ILE A 479 -14.41 -22.71 13.90
CA ILE A 479 -15.58 -22.55 13.02
C ILE A 479 -15.56 -23.57 11.87
N GLN A 480 -14.40 -23.79 11.24
CA GLN A 480 -14.32 -24.52 9.98
C GLN A 480 -13.62 -25.88 10.06
N PHE A 481 -12.57 -26.00 10.87
CA PHE A 481 -11.72 -27.21 10.90
C PHE A 481 -12.11 -28.19 11.99
N GLU A 482 -12.44 -27.70 13.20
CA GLU A 482 -12.82 -28.54 14.34
C GLU A 482 -14.00 -29.46 14.01
N PRO A 483 -15.12 -29.00 13.39
CA PRO A 483 -16.23 -29.87 13.05
C PRO A 483 -15.85 -30.96 12.03
N GLU A 484 -14.98 -30.65 11.06
CA GLU A 484 -14.54 -31.63 10.06
C GLU A 484 -13.55 -32.64 10.64
N ILE A 485 -12.67 -32.22 11.56
CA ILE A 485 -11.78 -33.12 12.32
C ILE A 485 -12.59 -34.05 13.21
N GLU A 486 -13.62 -33.55 13.90
CA GLU A 486 -14.50 -34.38 14.72
C GLU A 486 -15.27 -35.40 13.89
N LYS A 487 -15.80 -35.00 12.72
CA LYS A 487 -16.42 -35.93 11.76
C LYS A 487 -15.45 -37.04 11.35
N LEU A 488 -14.20 -36.69 11.03
CA LEU A 488 -13.18 -37.68 10.65
C LEU A 488 -12.84 -38.62 11.82
N ARG A 489 -12.72 -38.08 13.04
CA ARG A 489 -12.43 -38.86 14.24
C ARG A 489 -13.52 -39.88 14.58
N ASN A 490 -14.78 -39.51 14.37
CA ASN A 490 -15.96 -40.34 14.63
C ASN A 490 -16.27 -41.33 13.50
N THR A 491 -15.66 -41.18 12.33
CA THR A 491 -15.88 -42.08 11.20
C THR A 491 -15.04 -43.36 11.34
N GLU A 492 -15.67 -44.51 11.13
CA GLU A 492 -14.96 -45.79 11.11
C GLU A 492 -14.02 -45.89 9.90
N ALA A 493 -12.77 -46.30 10.15
CA ALA A 493 -11.77 -46.52 9.11
C ALA A 493 -11.99 -47.87 8.42
N ASN A 494 -12.51 -47.82 7.19
CA ASN A 494 -12.76 -48.98 6.33
C ASN A 494 -12.61 -48.59 4.85
N GLU A 495 -12.72 -49.55 3.93
CA GLU A 495 -12.56 -49.28 2.49
C GLU A 495 -13.55 -48.27 1.91
N LYS A 496 -14.79 -48.23 2.43
CA LYS A 496 -15.85 -47.34 1.95
C LYS A 496 -15.61 -45.89 2.35
N ASN A 497 -14.97 -45.67 3.50
CA ASN A 497 -14.76 -44.35 4.10
C ASN A 497 -13.35 -43.78 3.82
N LYS A 498 -12.56 -44.41 2.95
CA LYS A 498 -11.20 -43.95 2.61
C LYS A 498 -11.17 -42.52 2.06
N SER A 499 -12.19 -42.09 1.32
CA SER A 499 -12.27 -40.76 0.71
C SER A 499 -12.75 -39.66 1.66
N VAL A 500 -13.08 -39.97 2.92
CA VAL A 500 -13.55 -38.97 3.90
C VAL A 500 -12.46 -37.95 4.23
N ILE A 501 -11.18 -38.30 4.05
CA ILE A 501 -10.05 -37.38 4.21
C ILE A 501 -9.97 -36.31 3.10
N ASP A 502 -10.63 -36.50 1.96
CA ASP A 502 -10.47 -35.62 0.79
C ASP A 502 -11.02 -34.21 1.04
N SER A 503 -12.08 -34.08 1.86
CA SER A 503 -12.60 -32.77 2.26
C SER A 503 -11.57 -32.00 3.08
N LEU A 504 -10.96 -32.65 4.06
CA LEU A 504 -9.93 -32.07 4.93
C LEU A 504 -8.65 -31.74 4.14
N LEU A 505 -8.25 -32.61 3.20
CA LEU A 505 -7.12 -32.36 2.30
C LEU A 505 -7.35 -31.17 1.36
N ARG A 506 -8.59 -30.93 0.92
CA ARG A 506 -8.92 -29.72 0.14
C ARG A 506 -8.80 -28.47 1.01
N LEU A 507 -9.33 -28.51 2.24
CA LEU A 507 -9.27 -27.40 3.18
C LEU A 507 -7.82 -27.04 3.56
N THR A 508 -6.95 -28.03 3.79
CA THR A 508 -5.53 -27.79 4.12
C THR A 508 -4.74 -27.16 2.97
N ARG A 509 -5.13 -27.42 1.72
CA ARG A 509 -4.51 -26.81 0.52
C ARG A 509 -4.97 -25.38 0.28
N SER A 510 -6.21 -25.03 0.64
CA SER A 510 -6.76 -23.69 0.41
C SER A 510 -6.51 -22.71 1.55
N THR A 511 -6.25 -23.20 2.77
CA THR A 511 -6.07 -22.32 3.95
C THR A 511 -4.65 -21.76 4.06
N SER A 512 -4.53 -20.54 4.54
CA SER A 512 -3.31 -19.86 5.01
C SER A 512 -3.08 -20.04 6.51
N CYS A 513 -4.07 -20.59 7.25
CA CYS A 513 -3.98 -20.85 8.68
C CYS A 513 -2.98 -21.97 9.00
N GLY A 514 -1.92 -21.64 9.74
CA GLY A 514 -0.88 -22.59 10.13
C GLY A 514 -1.39 -23.65 11.11
N LEU A 515 -2.04 -23.20 12.20
CA LEU A 515 -2.63 -24.09 13.20
C LEU A 515 -3.64 -25.07 12.57
N CYS A 516 -4.53 -24.55 11.71
CA CYS A 516 -5.56 -25.33 11.05
C CYS A 516 -4.96 -26.41 10.16
N ARG A 517 -3.93 -26.07 9.38
CA ARG A 517 -3.23 -27.00 8.50
C ARG A 517 -2.54 -28.11 9.30
N GLU A 518 -1.83 -27.77 10.37
CA GLU A 518 -1.12 -28.73 11.21
C GLU A 518 -2.09 -29.72 11.88
N GLN A 519 -3.14 -29.21 12.55
CA GLN A 519 -4.12 -30.05 13.24
C GLN A 519 -4.89 -30.96 12.27
N ALA A 520 -5.24 -30.45 11.09
CA ALA A 520 -5.90 -31.24 10.06
C ALA A 520 -4.99 -32.36 9.50
N LEU A 521 -3.72 -32.06 9.23
CA LEU A 521 -2.76 -33.07 8.78
C LEU A 521 -2.56 -34.15 9.84
N ASN A 522 -2.46 -33.78 11.12
CA ASN A 522 -2.37 -34.74 12.23
C ASN A 522 -3.63 -35.64 12.32
N ALA A 523 -4.83 -35.08 12.12
CA ALA A 523 -6.06 -35.86 12.10
C ALA A 523 -6.10 -36.85 10.90
N ILE A 524 -5.57 -36.45 9.74
CA ILE A 524 -5.45 -37.32 8.57
C ILE A 524 -4.46 -38.45 8.83
N THR A 525 -3.31 -38.16 9.46
CA THR A 525 -2.32 -39.20 9.80
C THR A 525 -2.90 -40.22 10.79
N ASP A 526 -3.66 -39.76 11.78
CA ASP A 526 -4.33 -40.63 12.75
C ASP A 526 -5.37 -41.55 12.07
N PHE A 527 -6.15 -41.01 11.11
CA PHE A 527 -7.11 -41.80 10.36
C PHE A 527 -6.43 -42.85 9.48
N ASN A 528 -5.34 -42.48 8.80
CA ASN A 528 -4.56 -43.43 7.99
C ASN A 528 -3.96 -44.55 8.86
N ALA A 529 -3.47 -44.24 10.07
CA ALA A 529 -3.01 -45.27 11.00
C ALA A 529 -4.13 -46.24 11.42
N LYS A 530 -5.36 -45.75 11.62
CA LYS A 530 -6.54 -46.62 11.86
C LYS A 530 -6.87 -47.49 10.64
N LEU A 531 -6.78 -46.94 9.43
CA LEU A 531 -7.01 -47.65 8.18
C LEU A 531 -5.97 -48.76 7.94
N ASP A 532 -4.70 -48.48 8.21
CA ASP A 532 -3.62 -49.47 8.09
C ASP A 532 -3.81 -50.63 9.08
N LYS A 533 -4.29 -50.32 10.30
CA LYS A 533 -4.65 -51.35 11.29
C LYS A 533 -5.83 -52.20 10.83
N TYR A 534 -6.83 -51.61 10.18
CA TYR A 534 -7.94 -52.34 9.58
C TYR A 534 -7.46 -53.31 8.48
N TYR A 535 -6.60 -52.83 7.57
CA TYR A 535 -6.02 -53.69 6.53
C TYR A 535 -5.12 -54.78 7.10
N LEU A 536 -4.38 -54.50 8.17
CA LEU A 536 -3.57 -55.51 8.87
C LEU A 536 -4.46 -56.65 9.39
N ASN A 537 -5.59 -56.33 10.03
CA ASN A 537 -6.53 -57.34 10.52
C ASN A 537 -7.10 -58.19 9.37
N LEU A 538 -7.43 -57.59 8.22
CA LEU A 538 -7.90 -58.32 7.04
C LEU A 538 -6.83 -59.27 6.48
N GLU A 539 -5.59 -58.82 6.35
CA GLU A 539 -4.49 -59.66 5.85
C GLU A 539 -4.10 -60.77 6.85
N LEU A 540 -4.23 -60.54 8.16
CA LEU A 540 -4.09 -61.58 9.17
C LEU A 540 -5.21 -62.64 9.07
N GLN A 541 -6.47 -62.22 8.92
CA GLN A 541 -7.58 -63.16 8.68
C GLN A 541 -7.36 -63.99 7.39
N LYS A 542 -6.83 -63.35 6.35
CA LYS A 542 -6.45 -64.04 5.11
C LYS A 542 -5.32 -65.03 5.34
N PHE A 543 -4.29 -64.67 6.11
CA PHE A 543 -3.22 -65.60 6.49
C PHE A 543 -3.79 -66.82 7.22
N ASP A 544 -4.63 -66.61 8.25
CA ASP A 544 -5.27 -67.70 9.00
C ASP A 544 -6.07 -68.63 8.06
N SER A 545 -6.83 -68.06 7.12
CA SER A 545 -7.56 -68.83 6.12
C SER A 545 -6.64 -69.63 5.18
N LEU A 546 -5.50 -69.05 4.77
CA LEU A 546 -4.50 -69.72 3.95
C LEU A 546 -3.84 -70.86 4.71
N VAL A 547 -3.51 -70.66 5.98
CA VAL A 547 -2.93 -71.71 6.84
C VAL A 547 -3.90 -72.89 6.97
N GLN A 548 -5.19 -72.62 7.22
CA GLN A 548 -6.22 -73.67 7.32
C GLN A 548 -6.34 -74.52 6.05
N VAL A 549 -6.16 -73.91 4.87
CA VAL A 549 -6.21 -74.63 3.58
C VAL A 549 -4.89 -75.32 3.25
N LEU A 550 -3.75 -74.67 3.49
CA LEU A 550 -2.43 -75.15 3.10
C LEU A 550 -1.93 -76.28 4.01
N GLN A 551 -2.26 -76.31 5.30
CA GLN A 551 -1.83 -77.36 6.21
C GLN A 551 -2.20 -78.78 5.74
N PRO A 552 -3.50 -79.08 5.48
CA PRO A 552 -3.89 -80.41 4.98
C PRO A 552 -3.36 -80.67 3.56
N TRP A 553 -3.28 -79.64 2.71
CA TRP A 553 -2.74 -79.77 1.35
C TRP A 553 -1.24 -80.12 1.35
N ILE A 554 -0.43 -79.52 2.23
CA ILE A 554 1.00 -79.83 2.38
C ILE A 554 1.16 -81.29 2.77
N PHE A 555 0.36 -81.79 3.72
CA PHE A 555 0.40 -83.19 4.13
C PHE A 555 0.11 -84.13 2.95
N GLN A 556 -0.98 -83.89 2.23
CA GLN A 556 -1.33 -84.66 1.02
C GLN A 556 -0.24 -84.62 -0.04
N LYS A 557 0.40 -83.45 -0.25
CA LYS A 557 1.48 -83.29 -1.22
C LYS A 557 2.76 -84.00 -0.81
N LEU A 558 3.10 -84.04 0.47
CA LEU A 558 4.23 -84.82 0.96
C LEU A 558 4.03 -86.32 0.68
N GLU A 559 2.82 -86.85 0.88
CA GLU A 559 2.48 -88.23 0.50
C GLU A 559 2.63 -88.46 -1.01
N THR A 560 2.17 -87.51 -1.83
CA THR A 560 2.31 -87.63 -3.30
C THR A 560 3.77 -87.58 -3.74
N ILE A 561 4.59 -86.74 -3.12
CA ILE A 561 6.03 -86.64 -3.39
C ILE A 561 6.75 -87.93 -2.98
N GLN A 562 6.39 -88.50 -1.83
CA GLN A 562 6.95 -89.78 -1.39
C GLN A 562 6.63 -90.89 -2.39
N LEU A 563 5.37 -90.96 -2.83
CA LEU A 563 4.95 -91.88 -3.90
C LEU A 563 5.73 -91.65 -5.20
N MET A 564 5.94 -90.40 -5.62
CA MET A 564 6.76 -90.09 -6.81
C MET A 564 8.20 -90.56 -6.66
N LYS A 565 8.80 -90.42 -5.47
CA LYS A 565 10.17 -90.88 -5.20
C LYS A 565 10.26 -92.40 -5.21
N ASP A 566 9.34 -93.09 -4.55
CA ASP A 566 9.31 -94.55 -4.51
C ASP A 566 9.09 -95.15 -5.91
N ASN A 567 8.18 -94.56 -6.67
CA ASN A 567 7.95 -94.94 -8.07
C ASN A 567 9.15 -94.63 -8.96
N PHE A 568 9.81 -93.49 -8.75
CA PHE A 568 11.02 -93.12 -9.49
C PHE A 568 12.15 -94.11 -9.24
N ASN A 569 12.38 -94.52 -7.99
CA ASN A 569 13.39 -95.51 -7.63
C ASN A 569 13.09 -96.89 -8.22
N THR A 570 11.80 -97.23 -8.36
CA THR A 570 11.36 -98.50 -8.96
C THR A 570 11.50 -98.51 -10.48
N LEU A 571 11.18 -97.40 -11.15
CA LEU A 571 11.28 -97.27 -12.62
C LEU A 571 12.72 -97.05 -13.10
N TYR A 572 13.58 -96.49 -12.26
CA TYR A 572 14.97 -96.18 -12.59
C TYR A 572 15.97 -96.68 -11.52
N PRO A 573 16.09 -98.00 -11.27
CA PRO A 573 16.93 -98.54 -10.19
C PRO A 573 18.45 -98.33 -10.40
N ASN A 574 18.92 -98.15 -11.65
CA ASN A 574 20.34 -97.96 -12.01
C ASN A 574 20.63 -96.56 -12.58
N ASN A 575 20.36 -95.55 -11.76
CA ASN A 575 20.11 -94.15 -12.11
C ASN A 575 21.28 -93.26 -12.63
N GLN A 576 22.44 -93.80 -13.02
CA GLN A 576 23.62 -92.92 -13.14
C GLN A 576 23.78 -92.16 -14.48
N ASN A 577 23.21 -92.65 -15.60
CA ASN A 577 23.58 -92.15 -16.94
C ASN A 577 22.46 -91.56 -17.83
N LEU A 578 21.18 -91.55 -17.42
CA LEU A 578 20.09 -90.97 -18.22
C LEU A 578 19.79 -89.52 -17.81
N GLU A 579 20.03 -88.55 -18.70
CA GLU A 579 19.76 -87.12 -18.44
C GLU A 579 18.28 -86.84 -18.14
N SER A 580 17.36 -87.55 -18.81
CA SER A 580 15.92 -87.43 -18.57
C SER A 580 15.52 -87.84 -17.14
N ALA A 581 16.20 -88.83 -16.57
CA ALA A 581 15.99 -89.26 -15.19
C ALA A 581 16.54 -88.22 -14.21
N LYS A 582 17.73 -87.65 -14.47
CA LYS A 582 18.30 -86.54 -13.67
C LYS A 582 17.40 -85.31 -13.67
N TYR A 583 16.82 -84.95 -14.83
CA TYR A 583 15.89 -83.82 -14.95
C TYR A 583 14.60 -84.04 -14.12
N LEU A 584 13.98 -85.23 -14.23
CA LEU A 584 12.76 -85.56 -13.48
C LEU A 584 13.01 -85.59 -11.97
N TYR A 585 14.12 -86.21 -11.54
CA TYR A 585 14.50 -86.22 -10.12
C TYR A 585 14.77 -84.80 -9.59
N GLY A 586 15.45 -83.96 -10.37
CA GLY A 586 15.67 -82.55 -10.05
C GLY A 586 14.34 -81.79 -9.86
N LYS A 587 13.34 -82.05 -10.70
CA LYS A 587 12.01 -81.44 -10.57
C LYS A 587 11.22 -81.97 -9.38
N ILE A 588 11.32 -83.25 -9.04
CA ILE A 588 10.72 -83.82 -7.82
C ILE A 588 11.37 -83.20 -6.57
N ALA A 589 12.69 -83.04 -6.56
CA ALA A 589 13.42 -82.41 -5.47
C ALA A 589 13.07 -80.91 -5.32
N GLU A 590 12.87 -80.19 -6.42
CA GLU A 590 12.36 -78.81 -6.38
C GLU A 590 10.96 -78.71 -5.77
N ILE A 591 10.04 -79.62 -6.16
CA ILE A 591 8.68 -79.69 -5.59
C ILE A 591 8.76 -79.92 -4.08
N GLU A 592 9.59 -80.88 -3.63
CA GLU A 592 9.77 -81.16 -2.20
C GLU A 592 10.32 -79.96 -1.43
N ARG A 593 11.33 -79.29 -1.98
CA ARG A 593 11.91 -78.08 -1.37
C ARG A 593 10.86 -76.99 -1.25
N ASP A 594 10.08 -76.75 -2.31
CA ASP A 594 9.08 -75.68 -2.33
C ASP A 594 7.90 -76.00 -1.37
N VAL A 595 7.52 -77.29 -1.20
CA VAL A 595 6.54 -77.73 -0.17
C VAL A 595 7.09 -77.59 1.25
N LYS A 596 8.37 -77.88 1.49
CA LYS A 596 9.02 -77.63 2.79
C LYS A 596 9.06 -76.13 3.11
N ASN A 597 9.40 -75.29 2.13
CA ASN A 597 9.37 -73.84 2.28
C ASN A 597 7.96 -73.34 2.63
N LEU A 598 6.90 -73.87 2.01
CA LEU A 598 5.51 -73.56 2.39
C LEU A 598 5.23 -73.93 3.86
N ASN A 599 5.64 -75.12 4.29
CA ASN A 599 5.47 -75.59 5.67
C ASN A 599 6.20 -74.71 6.69
N ASP A 600 7.36 -74.17 6.32
CA ASP A 600 8.12 -73.26 7.19
C ASP A 600 7.46 -71.88 7.22
N PHE A 601 6.98 -71.36 6.09
CA PHE A 601 6.33 -70.05 6.01
C PHE A 601 4.98 -69.98 6.73
N ILE A 602 4.20 -71.06 6.78
CA ILE A 602 2.92 -71.08 7.53
C ILE A 602 3.12 -71.12 9.06
N LYS A 603 4.33 -71.42 9.54
CA LYS A 603 4.68 -71.47 10.98
C LYS A 603 5.27 -70.16 11.50
N VAL A 604 5.44 -69.17 10.64
CA VAL A 604 6.00 -67.87 11.02
C VAL A 604 5.03 -67.14 11.94
N ASP A 605 5.51 -66.71 13.11
CA ASP A 605 4.73 -65.88 14.03
C ASP A 605 4.59 -64.45 13.47
N LEU A 606 3.34 -64.02 13.32
CA LEU A 606 2.96 -62.70 12.80
C LEU A 606 2.65 -61.68 13.90
N THR A 607 2.79 -62.06 15.17
CA THR A 607 2.54 -61.17 16.30
C THR A 607 3.43 -59.92 16.20
N GLY A 608 2.81 -58.74 16.14
CA GLY A 608 3.50 -57.46 16.06
C GLY A 608 4.17 -57.15 14.72
N LYS A 609 3.88 -57.88 13.64
CA LYS A 609 4.39 -57.57 12.29
C LYS A 609 3.54 -56.51 11.59
N GLU A 610 4.20 -55.66 10.81
CA GLU A 610 3.55 -54.60 10.04
C GLU A 610 2.84 -55.13 8.78
N LEU A 611 1.82 -54.41 8.32
CA LEU A 611 0.98 -54.77 7.16
C LEU A 611 1.77 -55.19 5.90
N PRO A 612 2.83 -54.48 5.46
CA PRO A 612 3.56 -54.87 4.25
C PRO A 612 4.20 -56.26 4.35
N ILE A 613 4.67 -56.64 5.55
CA ILE A 613 5.32 -57.92 5.81
C ILE A 613 4.30 -59.06 5.75
N VAL A 614 3.16 -58.87 6.41
CA VAL A 614 2.06 -59.86 6.41
C VAL A 614 1.54 -60.08 5.00
N LYS A 615 1.30 -59.00 4.25
CA LYS A 615 0.84 -59.06 2.86
C LYS A 615 1.85 -59.79 1.96
N GLN A 616 3.14 -59.46 2.09
CA GLN A 616 4.19 -60.12 1.31
C GLN A 616 4.28 -61.62 1.63
N LEU A 617 4.07 -62.02 2.88
CA LEU A 617 4.04 -63.43 3.26
C LEU A 617 2.84 -64.16 2.64
N ASN A 618 1.64 -63.56 2.69
CA ASN A 618 0.45 -64.10 2.03
C ASN A 618 0.68 -64.31 0.52
N ASP A 619 1.25 -63.31 -0.15
CA ASP A 619 1.55 -63.40 -1.58
C ASP A 619 2.61 -64.48 -1.88
N LYS A 620 3.64 -64.61 -1.03
CA LYS A 620 4.65 -65.68 -1.14
C LYS A 620 4.02 -67.07 -0.99
N LEU A 621 3.16 -67.27 0.01
CA LEU A 621 2.46 -68.54 0.22
C LEU A 621 1.63 -68.94 -1.01
N ILE A 622 0.86 -68.01 -1.56
CA ILE A 622 0.06 -68.25 -2.76
C ILE A 622 0.93 -68.58 -3.97
N ASN A 623 2.02 -67.83 -4.17
CA ASN A 623 2.90 -68.02 -5.32
C ASN A 623 3.66 -69.36 -5.27
N ILE A 624 4.19 -69.73 -4.10
CA ILE A 624 4.91 -71.01 -3.96
C ILE A 624 3.92 -72.17 -4.12
N ASN A 625 2.70 -72.07 -3.57
CA ASN A 625 1.65 -73.08 -3.78
C ASN A 625 1.37 -73.31 -5.29
N ARG A 626 1.18 -72.22 -6.05
CA ARG A 626 1.00 -72.30 -7.51
C ARG A 626 2.20 -72.90 -8.24
N GLN A 627 3.42 -72.56 -7.82
CA GLN A 627 4.65 -73.12 -8.42
C GLN A 627 4.75 -74.63 -8.16
N VAL A 628 4.44 -75.09 -6.94
CA VAL A 628 4.41 -76.51 -6.60
C VAL A 628 3.40 -77.23 -7.49
N GLU A 629 2.18 -76.72 -7.64
CA GLU A 629 1.18 -77.37 -8.50
C GLU A 629 1.59 -77.41 -9.96
N SER A 630 2.14 -76.32 -10.50
CA SER A 630 2.63 -76.29 -11.88
C SER A 630 3.73 -77.31 -12.14
N LYS A 631 4.70 -77.44 -11.20
CA LYS A 631 5.79 -78.41 -11.32
C LYS A 631 5.29 -79.84 -11.15
N HIS A 632 4.40 -80.07 -10.19
CA HIS A 632 3.75 -81.36 -9.97
C HIS A 632 3.00 -81.82 -11.23
N GLN A 633 2.20 -80.94 -11.84
CA GLN A 633 1.50 -81.23 -13.10
C GLN A 633 2.47 -81.52 -14.25
N LEU A 634 3.60 -80.79 -14.34
CA LEU A 634 4.62 -81.03 -15.36
C LEU A 634 5.21 -82.44 -15.23
N VAL A 635 5.60 -82.85 -14.02
CA VAL A 635 6.15 -84.19 -13.76
C VAL A 635 5.14 -85.27 -14.14
N CYS A 636 3.88 -85.13 -13.70
CA CYS A 636 2.84 -86.10 -14.01
C CYS A 636 2.44 -86.15 -15.50
N LYS A 637 2.55 -85.04 -16.23
CA LYS A 637 2.34 -85.02 -17.70
C LYS A 637 3.47 -85.72 -18.45
N LEU A 638 4.72 -85.48 -18.03
CA LEU A 638 5.90 -86.07 -18.68
C LEU A 638 5.99 -87.58 -18.42
N ARG A 639 5.67 -88.03 -17.20
CA ARG A 639 5.65 -89.44 -16.82
C ARG A 639 4.48 -89.72 -15.87
N PRO A 640 3.31 -90.11 -16.41
CA PRO A 640 2.13 -90.42 -15.62
C PRO A 640 2.35 -91.55 -14.61
N GLU A 641 3.26 -92.49 -14.92
CA GLU A 641 3.53 -93.65 -14.05
C GLU A 641 4.07 -93.22 -12.68
N LEU A 642 4.85 -92.13 -12.61
CA LEU A 642 5.41 -91.60 -11.36
C LEU A 642 4.33 -91.13 -10.38
N CYS A 643 3.19 -90.66 -10.88
CA CYS A 643 2.09 -90.13 -10.07
C CYS A 643 0.98 -91.15 -9.83
N SER A 644 1.14 -92.39 -10.31
CA SER A 644 0.12 -93.45 -10.24
C SER A 644 0.35 -94.39 -9.05
N LYS A 645 -0.72 -94.89 -8.43
CA LYS A 645 -0.66 -95.81 -7.27
C LYS A 645 -0.37 -97.28 -7.66
N GLN A 646 -0.25 -97.61 -8.94
CA GLN A 646 -0.03 -98.98 -9.43
C GLN A 646 1.01 -99.01 -10.55
N ILE A 647 2.21 -99.51 -10.27
CA ILE A 647 3.23 -99.78 -11.29
C ILE A 647 2.96 -101.18 -11.88
N LYS A 648 2.59 -101.26 -13.16
CA LYS A 648 2.70 -102.52 -13.94
C LYS A 648 4.13 -102.62 -14.49
N GLN A 649 4.83 -103.72 -14.17
CA GLN A 649 6.21 -103.97 -14.61
C GLN A 649 6.34 -103.93 -16.15
N PRO A 650 7.41 -103.36 -16.72
CA PRO A 650 7.65 -103.44 -18.16
C PRO A 650 8.33 -104.76 -18.53
N VAL A 651 7.78 -105.38 -19.58
CA VAL A 651 8.35 -106.52 -20.32
C VAL A 651 9.59 -106.04 -21.08
N VAL A 652 10.67 -106.82 -20.98
CA VAL A 652 11.92 -106.66 -21.72
C VAL A 652 11.64 -106.79 -23.23
N MET A 653 12.06 -105.80 -24.03
CA MET A 653 12.14 -105.93 -25.49
C MET A 653 13.43 -105.33 -26.06
N ASP A 654 13.90 -106.07 -27.06
CA ASP A 654 15.19 -106.05 -27.75
C ASP A 654 15.61 -104.71 -28.38
N SER A 655 16.88 -104.41 -28.18
CA SER A 655 17.64 -103.29 -28.73
C SER A 655 18.17 -103.60 -30.13
N ASN A 656 17.30 -103.66 -31.14
CA ASN A 656 17.76 -103.82 -32.54
C ASN A 656 16.92 -103.08 -33.59
N ASN A 657 16.37 -101.91 -33.24
CA ASN A 657 15.75 -101.04 -34.26
C ASN A 657 15.82 -99.53 -33.96
N PHE A 658 16.89 -99.07 -33.31
CA PHE A 658 17.07 -97.64 -33.00
C PHE A 658 18.00 -96.90 -33.96
N GLU A 659 18.88 -97.58 -34.71
CA GLU A 659 19.81 -96.90 -35.64
C GLU A 659 19.14 -96.37 -36.92
N LYS A 660 17.96 -96.87 -37.31
CA LYS A 660 17.18 -96.27 -38.42
C LYS A 660 16.16 -95.20 -37.98
N LEU A 661 16.08 -94.93 -36.67
CA LEU A 661 15.22 -93.87 -36.10
C LEU A 661 16.03 -92.63 -35.70
N PHE A 662 17.34 -92.78 -35.44
CA PHE A 662 18.21 -91.67 -35.06
C PHE A 662 18.82 -90.87 -36.23
N GLU A 663 18.71 -91.35 -37.48
CA GLU A 663 19.02 -90.53 -38.67
C GLU A 663 17.84 -89.62 -39.10
N ARG A 664 16.66 -89.77 -38.49
CA ARG A 664 15.51 -88.86 -38.66
C ARG A 664 15.23 -87.97 -37.43
N SER A 665 16.07 -88.01 -36.39
CA SER A 665 15.78 -87.36 -35.11
C SER A 665 16.41 -85.98 -34.89
N ASP A 666 17.14 -85.44 -35.85
CA ASP A 666 17.44 -84.00 -35.91
C ASP A 666 16.54 -83.34 -36.98
N SER A 667 15.22 -83.55 -36.83
CA SER A 667 14.26 -83.22 -37.86
C SER A 667 14.24 -81.72 -38.12
N VAL A 668 14.26 -81.36 -39.40
CA VAL A 668 14.05 -79.98 -39.88
C VAL A 668 12.77 -79.40 -39.28
N ALA A 669 11.76 -80.25 -39.01
CA ALA A 669 10.53 -79.87 -38.29
C ALA A 669 10.77 -79.37 -36.85
N ARG A 670 11.67 -79.98 -36.06
CA ARG A 670 11.97 -79.49 -34.69
C ARG A 670 12.70 -78.16 -34.70
N GLN A 671 13.73 -78.01 -35.55
CA GLN A 671 14.46 -76.75 -35.67
C GLN A 671 13.52 -75.65 -36.19
N ALA A 672 12.71 -75.95 -37.20
CA ALA A 672 11.71 -75.04 -37.74
C ALA A 672 10.62 -74.66 -36.73
N ALA A 673 10.16 -75.57 -35.87
CA ALA A 673 9.19 -75.27 -34.81
C ALA A 673 9.75 -74.30 -33.76
N ILE A 674 11.06 -74.37 -33.46
CA ILE A 674 11.74 -73.40 -32.60
C ILE A 674 11.76 -72.02 -33.27
N PHE A 675 12.17 -71.94 -34.54
CA PHE A 675 12.16 -70.67 -35.29
C PHE A 675 10.77 -70.08 -35.43
N HIS A 676 9.76 -70.90 -35.76
CA HIS A 676 8.36 -70.49 -35.80
C HIS A 676 7.88 -69.88 -34.48
N SER A 677 8.26 -70.49 -33.35
CA SER A 677 7.91 -69.97 -32.01
C SER A 677 8.59 -68.64 -31.71
N ILE A 678 9.87 -68.47 -32.08
CA ILE A 678 10.63 -67.23 -31.90
C ILE A 678 10.03 -66.11 -32.76
N PHE A 679 9.75 -66.39 -34.04
CA PHE A 679 9.19 -65.41 -34.97
C PHE A 679 7.77 -65.02 -34.58
N SER A 680 6.93 -65.99 -34.21
CA SER A 680 5.57 -65.73 -33.69
C SER A 680 5.58 -64.85 -32.44
N PHE A 681 6.55 -65.04 -31.53
CA PHE A 681 6.68 -64.18 -30.35
C PHE A 681 7.02 -62.73 -30.73
N LYS A 682 7.99 -62.53 -31.64
CA LYS A 682 8.39 -61.20 -32.12
C LYS A 682 7.25 -60.47 -32.84
N VAL A 683 6.57 -61.15 -33.75
CA VAL A 683 5.44 -60.60 -34.51
C VAL A 683 4.26 -60.25 -33.58
N ASN A 684 3.93 -61.11 -32.61
CA ASN A 684 2.87 -60.83 -31.64
C ASN A 684 3.22 -59.70 -30.66
N ARG A 685 4.51 -59.47 -30.38
CA ARG A 685 4.96 -58.31 -29.60
C ARG A 685 4.79 -57.02 -30.40
N ALA A 686 5.18 -57.05 -31.68
CA ALA A 686 5.02 -55.90 -32.58
C ALA A 686 3.56 -55.48 -32.71
N LEU A 687 2.61 -56.42 -32.85
CA LEU A 687 1.18 -56.13 -32.93
C LEU A 687 0.57 -55.43 -31.71
N LYS A 688 1.24 -55.47 -30.55
CA LYS A 688 0.79 -54.79 -29.31
C LYS A 688 1.31 -53.36 -29.19
N ASP A 689 2.14 -52.90 -30.13
CA ASP A 689 2.64 -51.53 -30.17
C ASP A 689 1.66 -50.63 -30.95
N ASP A 690 0.92 -49.79 -30.23
CA ASP A 690 -0.07 -48.86 -30.79
C ASP A 690 0.55 -47.76 -31.69
N SER A 691 1.88 -47.69 -31.78
CA SER A 691 2.62 -46.68 -32.57
C SER A 691 2.93 -47.09 -34.03
N LEU A 692 2.47 -48.26 -34.49
CA LEU A 692 2.77 -48.79 -35.83
C LEU A 692 2.00 -48.07 -36.96
N ASN A 693 2.73 -47.53 -37.94
CA ASN A 693 2.17 -46.95 -39.17
C ASN A 693 1.54 -48.03 -40.07
N ILE A 694 0.52 -47.65 -40.85
CA ILE A 694 -0.30 -48.51 -41.74
C ILE A 694 0.56 -49.36 -42.68
N SER A 695 1.66 -48.80 -43.21
CA SER A 695 2.58 -49.54 -44.10
C SER A 695 3.28 -50.70 -43.39
N LYS A 696 3.75 -50.50 -42.15
CA LYS A 696 4.40 -51.56 -41.35
C LYS A 696 3.40 -52.62 -40.91
N LYS A 697 2.16 -52.21 -40.59
CA LYS A 697 1.07 -53.13 -40.23
C LYS A 697 0.74 -54.10 -41.37
N LEU A 698 0.71 -53.60 -42.61
CA LEU A 698 0.44 -54.42 -43.80
C LEU A 698 1.57 -55.42 -44.11
N GLU A 699 2.83 -55.08 -43.77
CA GLU A 699 3.96 -56.01 -43.87
C GLU A 699 3.98 -57.04 -42.75
N ILE A 700 3.57 -56.66 -41.54
CA ILE A 700 3.36 -57.58 -40.42
C ILE A 700 2.26 -58.60 -40.76
N ASP A 701 1.14 -58.19 -41.37
CA ASP A 701 0.08 -59.11 -41.80
C ASP A 701 0.57 -60.11 -42.86
N LYS A 702 1.46 -59.69 -43.77
CA LYS A 702 2.12 -60.59 -44.72
C LYS A 702 3.04 -61.59 -44.02
N LEU A 703 3.75 -61.16 -42.96
CA LEU A 703 4.60 -62.04 -42.16
C LEU A 703 3.80 -63.10 -41.40
N ILE A 704 2.63 -62.74 -40.85
CA ILE A 704 1.73 -63.71 -40.20
C ILE A 704 1.34 -64.81 -41.18
N LYS A 705 0.94 -64.45 -42.39
CA LYS A 705 0.59 -65.44 -43.42
C LYS A 705 1.77 -66.36 -43.78
N GLN A 706 2.99 -65.83 -43.84
CA GLN A 706 4.19 -66.64 -44.08
C GLN A 706 4.52 -67.56 -42.90
N LEU A 707 4.22 -67.14 -41.66
CA LEU A 707 4.36 -67.99 -40.48
C LEU A 707 3.34 -69.13 -40.48
N ASP A 708 2.08 -68.86 -40.87
CA ASP A 708 1.06 -69.90 -41.01
C ASP A 708 1.47 -70.94 -42.08
N GLU A 709 2.00 -70.48 -43.22
CA GLU A 709 2.54 -71.36 -44.27
C GLU A 709 3.71 -72.21 -43.77
N LEU A 710 4.60 -71.64 -42.96
CA LEU A 710 5.70 -72.37 -42.31
C LEU A 710 5.17 -73.40 -41.31
N GLU A 711 4.15 -73.07 -40.51
CA GLU A 711 3.52 -74.01 -39.56
C GLU A 711 2.91 -75.21 -40.29
N VAL A 712 2.25 -74.97 -41.42
CA VAL A 712 1.69 -76.04 -42.27
C VAL A 712 2.82 -76.91 -42.83
N ALA A 713 3.90 -76.32 -43.34
CA ALA A 713 5.05 -77.07 -43.85
C ALA A 713 5.71 -77.93 -42.77
N ILE A 714 5.85 -77.40 -41.54
CA ILE A 714 6.37 -78.13 -40.38
C ILE A 714 5.48 -79.35 -40.06
N LYS A 715 4.15 -79.16 -40.03
CA LYS A 715 3.18 -80.26 -39.78
C LYS A 715 3.22 -81.34 -40.87
N LEU A 716 3.48 -80.95 -42.12
CA LEU A 716 3.63 -81.89 -43.24
C LEU A 716 4.93 -82.71 -43.13
N ILE A 717 6.06 -82.10 -42.74
CA ILE A 717 7.31 -82.85 -42.47
C ILE A 717 7.16 -83.82 -41.30
N ASP A 718 6.37 -83.48 -40.28
CA ASP A 718 6.18 -84.33 -39.11
C ASP A 718 5.15 -85.47 -39.34
N SER A 719 4.56 -85.54 -40.54
CA SER A 719 3.60 -86.58 -40.92
C SER A 719 4.31 -87.92 -41.22
N LYS A 720 3.67 -89.03 -40.84
CA LYS A 720 4.30 -90.37 -40.86
C LYS A 720 4.43 -91.00 -42.27
N GLU A 721 3.94 -90.35 -43.33
CA GLU A 721 3.74 -90.95 -44.67
C GLU A 721 4.40 -90.20 -45.83
N ILE A 722 5.50 -89.47 -45.59
CA ILE A 722 6.25 -88.78 -46.66
C ILE A 722 7.41 -89.62 -47.20
N THR A 723 7.57 -89.61 -48.53
CA THR A 723 8.69 -90.21 -49.25
C THR A 723 9.99 -89.41 -49.03
N ASN A 724 11.16 -90.02 -49.28
CA ASN A 724 12.45 -89.33 -49.09
C ASN A 724 12.63 -88.11 -50.01
N ASP A 725 12.08 -88.16 -51.23
CA ASP A 725 12.14 -87.02 -52.16
C ASP A 725 11.24 -85.86 -51.71
N GLU A 726 10.06 -86.17 -51.16
CA GLU A 726 9.16 -85.18 -50.54
C GLU A 726 9.78 -84.56 -49.29
N TYR A 727 10.44 -85.36 -48.45
CA TYR A 727 11.15 -84.87 -47.26
C TYR A 727 12.26 -83.88 -47.62
N ASN A 728 13.06 -84.18 -48.66
CA ASN A 728 14.14 -83.30 -49.10
C ASN A 728 13.60 -81.97 -49.70
N ASN A 729 12.54 -82.03 -50.51
CA ASN A 729 11.91 -80.84 -51.07
C ASN A 729 11.25 -79.95 -49.98
N LEU A 730 10.50 -80.55 -49.06
CA LEU A 730 9.90 -79.85 -47.93
C LEU A 730 10.96 -79.27 -46.99
N SER A 731 12.05 -80.00 -46.74
CA SER A 731 13.17 -79.51 -45.94
C SER A 731 13.82 -78.26 -46.54
N GLN A 732 14.05 -78.26 -47.85
CA GLN A 732 14.59 -77.11 -48.56
C GLN A 732 13.61 -75.93 -48.56
N GLN A 733 12.31 -76.19 -48.73
CA GLN A 733 11.26 -75.18 -48.66
C GLN A 733 11.20 -74.52 -47.27
N ILE A 734 11.22 -75.31 -46.20
CA ILE A 734 11.19 -74.82 -44.81
C ILE A 734 12.41 -73.95 -44.52
N ASN A 735 13.61 -74.39 -44.90
CA ASN A 735 14.83 -73.62 -44.67
C ASN A 735 14.82 -72.28 -45.43
N ASN A 736 14.31 -72.28 -46.67
CA ASN A 736 14.14 -71.04 -47.45
C ASN A 736 13.09 -70.11 -46.83
N GLN A 737 11.98 -70.65 -46.32
CA GLN A 737 10.94 -69.86 -45.64
C GLN A 737 11.44 -69.27 -44.31
N ILE A 738 12.17 -70.05 -43.50
CA ILE A 738 12.78 -69.56 -42.26
C ILE A 738 13.71 -68.39 -42.55
N LYS A 739 14.56 -68.51 -43.58
CA LYS A 739 15.46 -67.44 -44.00
C LYS A 739 14.69 -66.19 -44.45
N ALA A 740 13.70 -66.35 -45.33
CA ALA A 740 12.90 -65.23 -45.83
C ALA A 740 12.11 -64.50 -44.72
N ILE A 741 11.59 -65.23 -43.73
CA ILE A 741 10.89 -64.65 -42.58
C ILE A 741 11.90 -63.94 -41.65
N SER A 742 13.06 -64.56 -41.40
CA SER A 742 14.12 -63.97 -40.59
C SER A 742 14.62 -62.64 -41.18
N ASP A 743 14.87 -62.59 -42.48
CA ASP A 743 15.36 -61.40 -43.17
C ASP A 743 14.33 -60.26 -43.09
N LYS A 744 13.04 -60.56 -43.28
CA LYS A 744 11.96 -59.57 -43.15
C LYS A 744 11.74 -59.08 -41.72
N ILE A 745 11.87 -59.95 -40.72
CA ILE A 745 11.81 -59.56 -39.31
C ILE A 745 12.96 -58.60 -38.98
N PHE A 746 14.14 -58.83 -39.57
CA PHE A 746 15.29 -57.94 -39.43
C PHE A 746 15.09 -56.60 -40.13
N GLU A 747 14.59 -56.58 -41.37
CA GLU A 747 14.27 -55.36 -42.13
C GLU A 747 13.21 -54.49 -41.45
N LEU A 748 12.26 -55.10 -40.74
CA LEU A 748 11.20 -54.39 -40.01
C LEU A 748 11.61 -53.91 -38.61
N GLU A 749 12.82 -54.27 -38.15
CA GLU A 749 13.36 -54.00 -36.81
C GLU A 749 12.45 -54.52 -35.65
N LEU A 750 11.91 -55.74 -35.78
CA LEU A 750 10.98 -56.35 -34.80
C LEU A 750 11.64 -57.09 -33.63
#